data_AF-A0A8T7FFX8-F1
#
_entry.id   AF-A0A8T7FFX8-F1
#
_cell.length_a   1.000
_cell.length_b   1.000
_cell.length_c   1.000
_cell.angle_alpha   90.00
_cell.angle_beta   90.00
_cell.angle_gamma   90.00
#
_symmetry.space_group_name_H-M   'P 1'
#
loop_
_entity.id
_entity.type
_entity.pdbx_description
1 polymer ?
#
loop_
_entity_poly.entity_id
_entity_poly.type
_entity_poly.pdbx_seq_one_letter_code
_entity_poly.pdbx_strand_id
1 'polypeptide(L)'
;MDWMETNFYIPETRNDPVLRGRLKLQPYQADVLREALAKDEKGNFRYSIIVWSDIKKSIKSTIAAAVNLFRAEYTEWGEFYIIANDLKQADSRVAHYLRRCLQLNPKLGSKYSQRGYRTTGPNGSFLEAIPIDPSGEAGSNADGITYCMDEQTQILTRDGWKGWEALTLEDEIATRSPDGLFEWQKPMDIYCAPYDGDMVRITHRSLDALVTPDHRMYGKFTGGRGIAPGVDGKWKREFVESLPIRFLAAKYAMQTRNYYPVLTSTWDGGVPAWLTIPPTVGVPSGKILQKERIISPMDYAEFMGWFLSEGCVIKKKGRFDGFSIGQSKTRNPQKREQILALLRRMGFVPHEWAGGMNIVVYHSAFGEMLSRFGLSNEKYVPDDIKNMPLPELKMFLKTFIDGDGAKNWANGYVIAVRSEQLRDDLVEISQKCGYSCSSHETVDRRWPKNPVMYAVYLRSQDDGRRTTKVKHRNWSLEKYKGMVFCPSVPNGTIYARRNGRYYWTGNSELWGANEKEKQRMWCLDDESEILTNKGWKKGVDLTVLDEVAVYDNGYIKWEHPRDVFIQPYSGKMHLYQHKNFSLMCTNEHRLFGRYSYSGMLEGRNKYDHYGVMRSNELRNSGYSYYHPVLVPKGIEKSTDHPNWIRIAPTKFHEEKFISWKDWVTFLGLYLTEGCTNDFRGVPCNVKISQLRAPHPQKYDRIYDILHGIFGDWVKIEKRDGFKISNTELAKITKPLGTTWFKRVPRAVMESDLETLRSFMDAYILGDGHIVEESGSVQITCASKGMADDLQEIALRLGIRSSVRRHRTWWRITLLNGSFSVSVHKDSWSEINYSGKVWCPIVSTGLFMARREGRPFITGNSEATLSPTKRGKSFRWVESYAGFTEESKLLYSLYDLGVKQGELLWPDRLYEVTEGTPTPLELYVNREAGMLCLWNTQPRCPWQTKDYYREEAKILLPAEFQRMHRNQWVTSEDTFVPMEWFDACFRRPEEWPEVDVKRHPMVIALDAAVSNDNFGLLVGCRHPQFENDVMVWYAKAWKPGASGVIDFLGTEEDPGPERMVRKLVKDYNIVQIAYDPYQLHDMAMRMKREGIAWIKPFNQGNDRLIADSQLR
;
A
#
# COMPACT_ATOMS: atom_id res chain seq x y z
N MET A 1 13.82 -31.61 21.25
CA MET A 1 14.82 -31.41 22.31
C MET A 1 16.11 -32.12 21.94
N ASP A 2 16.18 -33.45 22.05
CA ASP A 2 17.38 -34.25 21.74
C ASP A 2 17.98 -33.93 20.37
N TRP A 3 17.12 -33.75 19.36
CA TRP A 3 17.57 -33.35 18.02
C TRP A 3 18.32 -32.01 18.04
N MET A 4 17.81 -30.99 18.74
CA MET A 4 18.42 -29.67 18.78
C MET A 4 19.76 -29.70 19.51
N GLU A 5 19.82 -30.37 20.66
CA GLU A 5 21.06 -30.44 21.46
C GLU A 5 22.13 -31.36 20.83
N THR A 6 21.72 -32.26 19.93
CA THR A 6 22.65 -33.14 19.21
C THR A 6 23.10 -32.55 17.87
N ASN A 7 22.21 -31.87 17.16
CA ASN A 7 22.40 -31.51 15.74
C ASN A 7 22.49 -30.00 15.49
N PHE A 8 22.04 -29.15 16.42
CA PHE A 8 22.08 -27.71 16.24
C PHE A 8 23.36 -27.12 16.83
N TYR A 9 24.24 -26.63 15.96
CA TYR A 9 25.56 -26.13 16.34
C TYR A 9 25.60 -24.62 16.34
N ILE A 10 26.20 -24.04 17.37
CA ILE A 10 26.40 -22.61 17.54
C ILE A 10 27.87 -22.30 17.83
N PRO A 11 28.42 -21.20 17.30
CA PRO A 11 29.83 -20.88 17.48
C PRO A 11 30.21 -20.56 18.93
N GLU A 12 29.28 -20.06 19.74
CA GLU A 12 29.48 -19.62 21.12
C GLU A 12 29.93 -20.77 22.05
N THR A 13 29.49 -22.01 21.77
CA THR A 13 29.84 -23.18 22.57
C THR A 13 30.97 -24.01 21.95
N ARG A 14 31.61 -23.54 20.87
CA ARG A 14 32.65 -24.29 20.12
C ARG A 14 33.82 -24.72 21.00
N ASN A 15 34.22 -23.85 21.93
CA ASN A 15 35.36 -24.08 22.83
C ASN A 15 34.94 -24.69 24.18
N ASP A 16 33.65 -24.94 24.39
CA ASP A 16 33.18 -25.62 25.59
C ASP A 16 33.61 -27.10 25.55
N PRO A 17 34.29 -27.62 26.59
CA PRO A 17 34.86 -28.97 26.58
C PRO A 17 33.79 -30.07 26.48
N VAL A 18 32.56 -29.77 26.92
CA VAL A 18 31.41 -30.68 26.95
C VAL A 18 30.54 -30.47 25.73
N LEU A 19 30.16 -29.23 25.43
CA LEU A 19 29.21 -28.92 24.35
C LEU A 19 29.85 -28.99 22.96
N ARG A 20 31.12 -28.59 22.82
CA ARG A 20 31.88 -28.67 21.55
C ARG A 20 31.13 -28.11 20.34
N GLY A 21 30.48 -26.96 20.54
CA GLY A 21 29.69 -26.27 19.53
C GLY A 21 28.21 -26.64 19.51
N ARG A 22 27.74 -27.55 20.36
CA ARG A 22 26.31 -27.90 20.45
C ARG A 22 25.52 -26.88 21.26
N LEU A 23 24.27 -26.66 20.86
CA LEU A 23 23.31 -25.87 21.62
C LEU A 23 22.91 -26.60 22.92
N LYS A 24 22.84 -25.87 24.04
CA LYS A 24 22.27 -26.36 25.30
C LYS A 24 21.08 -25.49 25.70
N LEU A 25 19.92 -26.09 25.92
CA LEU A 25 18.71 -25.37 26.28
C LEU A 25 18.59 -25.24 27.81
N GLN A 26 18.08 -24.09 28.28
CA GLN A 26 17.78 -23.92 29.70
C GLN A 26 16.52 -24.73 30.08
N PRO A 27 16.36 -25.15 31.34
CA PRO A 27 15.21 -25.98 31.76
C PRO A 27 13.85 -25.41 31.35
N TYR A 28 13.63 -24.11 31.54
CA TYR A 28 12.38 -23.45 31.12
C TYR A 28 12.19 -23.48 29.60
N GLN A 29 13.25 -23.23 28.82
CA GLN A 29 13.20 -23.25 27.36
C GLN A 29 12.85 -24.64 26.85
N ALA A 30 13.43 -25.68 27.46
CA ALA A 30 13.17 -27.07 27.14
C ALA A 30 11.71 -27.46 27.37
N ASP A 31 11.15 -27.06 28.52
CA ASP A 31 9.76 -27.32 28.84
C ASP A 31 8.81 -26.55 27.93
N VAL A 32 9.03 -25.26 27.72
CA VAL A 32 8.19 -24.44 26.82
C VAL A 32 8.25 -24.97 25.39
N LEU A 33 9.43 -25.38 24.89
CA LEU A 33 9.55 -25.99 23.56
C LEU A 33 8.77 -27.30 23.45
N ARG A 34 8.78 -28.12 24.51
CA ARG A 34 8.00 -29.37 24.55
C ARG A 34 6.51 -29.09 24.45
N GLU A 35 6.03 -28.07 25.16
CA GLU A 35 4.63 -27.67 25.12
C GLU A 35 4.26 -26.99 23.80
N ALA A 36 5.07 -26.06 23.31
CA ALA A 36 4.86 -25.34 22.06
C ALA A 36 4.75 -26.28 20.85
N LEU A 37 5.51 -27.38 20.85
CA LEU A 37 5.49 -28.39 19.81
C LEU A 37 4.65 -29.63 20.18
N ALA A 38 3.90 -29.58 21.29
CA ALA A 38 3.05 -30.67 21.72
C ALA A 38 1.96 -30.95 20.70
N LYS A 39 1.65 -32.23 20.53
CA LYS A 39 0.59 -32.70 19.65
C LYS A 39 -0.60 -33.22 20.45
N ASP A 40 -1.78 -33.16 19.85
CA ASP A 40 -2.99 -33.83 20.32
C ASP A 40 -2.96 -35.33 19.94
N GLU A 41 -3.99 -36.05 20.36
CA GLU A 41 -4.17 -37.49 20.07
C GLU A 41 -4.25 -37.79 18.56
N LYS A 42 -4.58 -36.80 17.73
CA LYS A 42 -4.68 -36.90 16.28
C LYS A 42 -3.36 -36.56 15.57
N GLY A 43 -2.31 -36.27 16.33
CA GLY A 43 -0.98 -35.92 15.80
C GLY A 43 -0.86 -34.48 15.31
N ASN A 44 -1.82 -33.60 15.64
CA ASN A 44 -1.81 -32.18 15.31
C ASN A 44 -1.18 -31.36 16.42
N PHE A 45 -0.43 -30.30 16.10
CA PHE A 45 0.03 -29.30 17.06
C PHE A 45 -1.16 -28.69 17.81
N ARG A 46 -1.03 -28.63 19.13
CA ARG A 46 -2.05 -28.04 20.02
C ARG A 46 -2.25 -26.55 19.78
N TYR A 47 -1.19 -25.87 19.36
CA TYR A 47 -1.15 -24.43 19.14
C TYR A 47 -0.88 -24.11 17.67
N SER A 48 -1.65 -23.18 17.13
CA SER A 48 -1.50 -22.66 15.77
C SER A 48 -0.68 -21.36 15.73
N ILE A 49 -0.56 -20.67 16.88
CA ILE A 49 0.24 -19.46 17.08
C ILE A 49 1.09 -19.67 18.34
N ILE A 50 2.39 -19.46 18.21
CA ILE A 50 3.35 -19.50 19.31
C ILE A 50 4.04 -18.14 19.35
N VAL A 51 3.82 -17.38 20.41
CA VAL A 51 4.57 -16.16 20.70
C VAL A 51 5.66 -16.50 21.71
N TRP A 52 6.90 -16.34 21.27
CA TRP A 52 8.10 -16.50 22.08
C TRP A 52 8.69 -15.12 22.37
N SER A 53 8.13 -14.43 23.37
CA SER A 53 8.62 -13.15 23.84
C SER A 53 9.52 -13.34 25.04
N ASP A 54 10.81 -13.10 24.87
CA ASP A 54 11.82 -13.36 25.89
C ASP A 54 12.87 -12.25 25.89
N ILE A 55 13.39 -11.94 27.07
CA ILE A 55 14.38 -10.88 27.28
C ILE A 55 15.64 -11.10 26.41
N LYS A 56 16.40 -10.04 26.15
CA LYS A 56 17.64 -10.08 25.35
C LYS A 56 18.63 -11.08 25.95
N LYS A 57 19.41 -11.72 25.08
CA LYS A 57 20.38 -12.80 25.39
C LYS A 57 19.76 -14.09 25.96
N SER A 58 18.47 -14.31 25.80
CA SER A 58 17.80 -15.59 26.07
C SER A 58 17.92 -16.63 24.95
N ILE A 59 18.78 -16.43 23.94
CA ILE A 59 18.94 -17.28 22.75
C ILE A 59 17.65 -17.51 21.90
N LYS A 60 16.60 -16.68 22.05
CA LYS A 60 15.33 -16.83 21.30
C LYS A 60 15.46 -16.98 19.77
N SER A 61 16.31 -16.19 19.11
CA SER A 61 16.49 -16.28 17.65
C SER A 61 17.17 -17.59 17.24
N THR A 62 18.07 -18.08 18.09
CA THR A 62 18.72 -19.39 17.93
C THR A 62 17.71 -20.52 18.11
N ILE A 63 16.81 -20.42 19.09
CA ILE A 63 15.71 -21.37 19.30
C ILE A 63 14.79 -21.38 18.08
N ALA A 64 14.36 -20.22 17.60
CA ALA A 64 13.54 -20.11 16.39
C ALA A 64 14.23 -20.73 15.17
N ALA A 65 15.55 -20.54 15.02
CA ALA A 65 16.33 -21.16 13.95
C ALA A 65 16.39 -22.68 14.08
N ALA A 66 16.58 -23.19 15.30
CA ALA A 66 16.58 -24.61 15.60
C ALA A 66 15.21 -25.26 15.34
N VAL A 67 14.11 -24.59 15.69
CA VAL A 67 12.74 -25.04 15.38
C VAL A 67 12.55 -25.13 13.88
N ASN A 68 12.93 -24.09 13.13
CA ASN A 68 12.80 -24.04 11.67
C ASN A 68 13.60 -25.18 11.01
N LEU A 69 14.87 -25.37 11.39
CA LEU A 69 15.73 -26.40 10.81
C LEU A 69 15.26 -27.83 11.18
N PHE A 70 14.84 -28.04 12.42
CA PHE A 70 14.21 -29.29 12.85
C PHE A 70 12.97 -29.60 11.99
N ARG A 71 12.10 -28.60 11.81
CA ARG A 71 10.87 -28.79 11.03
C ARG A 71 11.17 -29.07 9.56
N ALA A 72 12.18 -28.41 8.97
CA ALA A 72 12.62 -28.69 7.60
C ALA A 72 13.12 -30.12 7.42
N GLU A 73 13.93 -30.65 8.34
CA GLU A 73 14.46 -32.03 8.25
C GLU A 73 13.35 -33.10 8.24
N TYR A 74 12.24 -32.85 8.95
CA TYR A 74 11.15 -33.83 9.15
C TYR A 74 9.84 -33.51 8.42
N THR A 75 9.81 -32.47 7.58
CA THR A 75 8.63 -32.11 6.79
C THR A 75 8.97 -32.18 5.31
N GLU A 76 8.62 -33.29 4.64
CA GLU A 76 8.78 -33.41 3.19
C GLU A 76 8.04 -32.27 2.47
N TRP A 77 8.74 -31.59 1.55
CA TRP A 77 8.22 -30.43 0.81
C TRP A 77 7.68 -29.31 1.71
N GLY A 78 8.21 -29.20 2.93
CA GLY A 78 7.86 -28.15 3.88
C GLY A 78 8.39 -26.79 3.45
N GLU A 79 7.57 -25.75 3.55
CA GLU A 79 7.91 -24.38 3.22
C GLU A 79 7.98 -23.57 4.51
N PHE A 80 9.15 -23.02 4.80
CA PHE A 80 9.42 -22.32 6.05
C PHE A 80 9.92 -20.92 5.74
N TYR A 81 9.14 -19.92 6.12
CA TYR A 81 9.47 -18.52 5.87
C TYR A 81 9.95 -17.85 7.16
N ILE A 82 11.09 -17.20 7.07
CA ILE A 82 11.63 -16.34 8.11
C ILE A 82 11.31 -14.91 7.68
N ILE A 83 10.38 -14.28 8.40
CA ILE A 83 9.83 -12.98 8.04
C ILE A 83 10.25 -11.96 9.10
N ALA A 84 10.74 -10.81 8.65
CA ALA A 84 10.99 -9.64 9.49
C ALA A 84 10.66 -8.37 8.72
N ASN A 85 10.70 -7.21 9.38
CA ASN A 85 10.39 -5.91 8.75
C ASN A 85 11.21 -5.66 7.48
N ASP A 86 12.45 -6.15 7.44
CA ASP A 86 13.30 -6.09 6.25
C ASP A 86 14.09 -7.40 6.09
N LEU A 87 14.67 -7.57 4.90
CA LEU A 87 15.37 -8.80 4.53
C LEU A 87 16.66 -8.97 5.32
N LYS A 88 17.32 -7.87 5.71
CA LYS A 88 18.53 -7.93 6.55
C LYS A 88 18.18 -8.44 7.94
N GLN A 89 17.08 -8.04 8.56
CA GLN A 89 16.65 -8.56 9.85
C GLN A 89 16.24 -10.03 9.77
N ALA A 90 15.55 -10.43 8.70
CA ALA A 90 15.22 -11.84 8.45
C ALA A 90 16.51 -12.67 8.26
N ASP A 91 17.48 -12.14 7.52
CA ASP A 91 18.75 -12.81 7.18
C ASP A 91 19.77 -12.84 8.32
N SER A 92 19.85 -11.77 9.12
CA SER A 92 20.87 -11.53 10.17
C SER A 92 20.48 -12.05 11.56
N ARG A 93 19.22 -12.48 11.76
CA ARG A 93 18.76 -13.05 13.04
C ARG A 93 18.54 -14.56 12.92
N VAL A 94 17.31 -14.99 12.66
CA VAL A 94 16.94 -16.41 12.65
C VAL A 94 17.66 -17.15 11.51
N ALA A 95 17.70 -16.60 10.30
CA ALA A 95 18.38 -17.25 9.18
C ALA A 95 19.91 -17.26 9.33
N HIS A 96 20.49 -16.33 10.08
CA HIS A 96 21.91 -16.32 10.41
C HIS A 96 22.30 -17.56 11.21
N TYR A 97 21.62 -17.81 12.34
CA TYR A 97 21.91 -18.98 13.19
C TYR A 97 21.62 -20.29 12.46
N LEU A 98 20.63 -20.32 11.56
CA LEU A 98 20.37 -21.48 10.72
C LEU A 98 21.55 -21.81 9.81
N ARG A 99 22.02 -20.82 9.03
CA ARG A 99 23.18 -21.00 8.13
C ARG A 99 24.44 -21.33 8.90
N ARG A 100 24.64 -20.70 10.07
CA ARG A 100 25.79 -20.96 10.92
C ARG A 100 25.80 -22.40 11.44
N CYS A 101 24.65 -22.94 11.84
CA CYS A 101 24.52 -24.34 12.18
C CYS A 101 24.91 -25.26 11.02
N LEU A 102 24.44 -24.98 9.80
CA LEU A 102 24.78 -25.78 8.61
C LEU A 102 26.29 -25.74 8.29
N GLN A 103 26.95 -24.59 8.49
CA GLN A 103 28.41 -24.46 8.33
C GLN A 103 29.18 -25.25 9.39
N LEU A 104 28.72 -25.23 10.64
CA LEU A 104 29.41 -25.85 11.77
C LEU A 104 29.12 -27.35 11.91
N ASN A 105 28.07 -27.86 11.26
CA ASN A 105 27.69 -29.27 11.26
C ASN A 105 27.84 -29.87 9.84
N PRO A 106 29.04 -30.38 9.45
CA PRO A 106 29.29 -30.91 8.10
C PRO A 106 28.35 -32.05 7.68
N LYS A 107 27.85 -32.84 8.65
CA LYS A 107 26.89 -33.94 8.39
C LYS A 107 25.53 -33.42 7.95
N LEU A 108 25.11 -32.27 8.48
CA LEU A 108 23.85 -31.62 8.10
C LEU A 108 24.06 -30.68 6.91
N GLY A 109 25.11 -29.86 6.94
CA GLY A 109 25.46 -28.91 5.89
C GLY A 109 25.62 -29.53 4.50
N SER A 110 26.18 -30.75 4.41
CA SER A 110 26.33 -31.47 3.13
C SER A 110 25.01 -31.90 2.48
N LYS A 111 23.90 -31.91 3.24
CA LYS A 111 22.56 -32.28 2.75
C LYS A 111 21.74 -31.09 2.26
N TYR A 112 22.11 -29.87 2.65
CA TYR A 112 21.37 -28.66 2.33
C TYR A 112 22.08 -27.87 1.23
N SER A 113 21.30 -27.32 0.30
CA SER A 113 21.80 -26.42 -0.74
C SER A 113 21.33 -25.00 -0.45
N GLN A 114 22.19 -24.01 -0.71
CA GLN A 114 21.86 -22.61 -0.49
C GLN A 114 21.91 -21.84 -1.81
N ARG A 115 20.86 -21.05 -2.08
CA ARG A 115 20.78 -20.16 -3.23
C ARG A 115 20.14 -18.83 -2.80
N GLY A 116 20.95 -17.79 -2.66
CA GLY A 116 20.51 -16.51 -2.12
C GLY A 116 20.00 -16.64 -0.68
N TYR A 117 18.79 -16.16 -0.44
CA TYR A 117 18.10 -16.19 0.86
C TYR A 117 17.33 -17.48 1.13
N ARG A 118 17.41 -18.46 0.21
CA ARG A 118 16.76 -19.76 0.30
C ARG A 118 17.77 -20.87 0.60
N THR A 119 17.40 -21.75 1.53
CA THR A 119 18.12 -22.96 1.92
C THR A 119 17.20 -24.17 1.73
N THR A 120 17.54 -25.06 0.78
CA THR A 120 16.72 -26.22 0.40
C THR A 120 17.33 -27.50 0.98
N GLY A 121 16.51 -28.28 1.68
CA GLY A 121 16.87 -29.58 2.27
C GLY A 121 16.71 -30.77 1.32
N PRO A 122 17.19 -31.95 1.72
CA PRO A 122 17.23 -33.15 0.87
C PRO A 122 15.85 -33.78 0.61
N ASN A 123 14.84 -33.43 1.41
CA ASN A 123 13.46 -33.91 1.34
C ASN A 123 12.51 -32.95 0.58
N GLY A 124 13.08 -32.01 -0.19
CA GLY A 124 12.32 -31.01 -0.94
C GLY A 124 11.78 -29.84 -0.10
N SER A 125 12.04 -29.81 1.21
CA SER A 125 11.73 -28.65 2.05
C SER A 125 12.64 -27.47 1.74
N PHE A 126 12.17 -26.25 2.00
CA PHE A 126 13.02 -25.07 1.96
C PHE A 126 12.72 -24.10 3.09
N LEU A 127 13.76 -23.37 3.45
CA LEU A 127 13.77 -22.29 4.42
C LEU A 127 14.16 -21.02 3.67
N GLU A 128 13.35 -19.96 3.75
CA GLU A 128 13.59 -18.75 3.00
C GLU A 128 13.42 -17.51 3.87
N ALA A 129 14.44 -16.67 3.92
CA ALA A 129 14.33 -15.34 4.51
C ALA A 129 13.66 -14.41 3.49
N ILE A 130 12.54 -13.81 3.89
CA ILE A 130 11.81 -12.82 3.09
C ILE A 130 11.55 -11.58 3.94
N PRO A 131 11.64 -10.37 3.36
CA PRO A 131 11.14 -9.19 4.04
C PRO A 131 9.60 -9.27 4.11
N ILE A 132 9.01 -8.62 5.10
CA ILE A 132 7.57 -8.35 5.11
C ILE A 132 7.17 -7.48 3.91
N ASP A 133 8.12 -6.71 3.36
CA ASP A 133 7.99 -5.89 2.15
C ASP A 133 9.14 -6.11 1.13
N PRO A 134 8.89 -6.75 -0.03
CA PRO A 134 9.92 -7.10 -1.03
C PRO A 134 10.25 -5.96 -2.01
N SER A 135 10.74 -4.83 -1.49
CA SER A 135 11.23 -3.68 -2.25
C SER A 135 12.74 -3.41 -2.01
N GLY A 136 13.51 -4.46 -1.70
CA GLY A 136 14.89 -4.45 -1.19
C GLY A 136 16.01 -3.87 -2.07
N GLU A 137 15.90 -2.59 -2.43
CA GLU A 137 17.02 -1.66 -2.65
C GLU A 137 16.88 -0.49 -1.66
N ALA A 138 16.98 -0.79 -0.35
CA ALA A 138 17.28 0.17 0.71
C ALA A 138 17.65 -0.61 1.99
N GLY A 139 18.95 -0.82 2.22
CA GLY A 139 19.46 -1.56 3.38
C GLY A 139 20.96 -1.39 3.62
N SER A 140 21.57 -0.34 3.08
CA SER A 140 22.77 0.24 3.68
C SER A 140 22.44 0.60 5.14
N ASN A 141 23.32 0.28 6.07
CA ASN A 141 23.31 0.95 7.37
C ASN A 141 23.66 2.42 7.09
N ALA A 142 22.65 3.29 7.06
CA ALA A 142 22.85 4.71 7.18
C ALA A 142 22.22 5.13 8.51
N ASP A 143 22.97 5.86 9.34
CA ASP A 143 22.54 6.38 10.64
C ASP A 143 21.50 7.52 10.53
N GLY A 144 20.85 7.63 9.36
CA GLY A 144 19.79 8.56 9.01
C GLY A 144 19.42 8.35 7.54
N ILE A 145 18.17 7.98 7.27
CA ILE A 145 17.63 7.96 5.91
C ILE A 145 16.74 9.18 5.76
N THR A 146 17.33 10.27 5.28
CA THR A 146 16.62 11.52 5.00
C THR A 146 16.32 11.57 3.51
N TYR A 147 15.06 11.40 3.15
CA TYR A 147 14.54 11.76 1.85
C TYR A 147 14.07 13.21 1.97
N CYS A 148 14.59 14.22 1.28
CA CYS A 148 14.07 15.59 1.39
C CYS A 148 14.54 16.52 0.27
N MET A 149 13.87 17.67 0.16
CA MET A 149 14.29 18.82 -0.62
C MET A 149 15.02 19.84 0.27
N ASP A 150 15.86 20.67 -0.32
CA ASP A 150 16.59 21.71 0.40
C ASP A 150 15.72 22.89 0.84
N GLU A 151 16.21 23.69 1.78
CA GLU A 151 15.48 24.83 2.36
C GLU A 151 15.02 25.91 1.37
N GLN A 152 15.65 26.01 0.19
CA GLN A 152 15.26 26.98 -0.85
C GLN A 152 14.12 26.46 -1.74
N THR A 153 13.73 25.19 -1.58
CA THR A 153 12.59 24.62 -2.29
C THR A 153 11.29 25.11 -1.64
N GLN A 154 10.29 25.42 -2.45
CA GLN A 154 8.95 25.84 -2.01
C GLN A 154 7.90 24.90 -2.60
N ILE A 155 6.82 24.69 -1.86
CA ILE A 155 5.67 23.85 -2.24
C ILE A 155 4.47 24.75 -2.54
N LEU A 156 3.75 24.46 -3.62
CA LEU A 156 2.55 25.20 -3.97
C LEU A 156 1.40 24.80 -3.05
N THR A 157 0.86 25.77 -2.32
CA THR A 157 -0.33 25.64 -1.47
C THR A 157 -1.45 26.53 -2.00
N ARG A 158 -2.67 26.37 -1.49
CA ARG A 158 -3.78 27.30 -1.83
C ARG A 158 -3.48 28.76 -1.50
N ASP A 159 -2.70 29.01 -0.44
CA ASP A 159 -2.31 30.37 -0.02
C ASP A 159 -1.01 30.86 -0.70
N GLY A 160 -0.54 30.14 -1.72
CA GLY A 160 0.69 30.45 -2.44
C GLY A 160 1.86 29.52 -2.10
N TRP A 161 3.08 29.93 -2.47
CA TRP A 161 4.28 29.11 -2.31
C TRP A 161 4.83 29.19 -0.87
N LYS A 162 4.84 28.06 -0.17
CA LYS A 162 5.37 27.96 1.20
C LYS A 162 6.67 27.16 1.22
N GLY A 163 7.67 27.69 1.92
CA GLY A 163 8.91 26.96 2.25
C GLY A 163 8.72 26.15 3.53
N TRP A 164 9.79 25.53 4.01
CA TRP A 164 9.77 24.67 5.19
C TRP A 164 9.27 25.36 6.48
N GLU A 165 9.57 26.66 6.67
CA GLU A 165 9.16 27.42 7.86
C GLU A 165 7.66 27.74 7.91
N ALA A 166 7.02 27.84 6.74
CA ALA A 166 5.65 28.33 6.60
C ALA A 166 4.63 27.21 6.34
N LEU A 167 5.10 26.02 5.94
CA LEU A 167 4.24 24.91 5.56
C LEU A 167 3.70 24.19 6.79
N THR A 168 2.40 23.92 6.82
CA THR A 168 1.69 23.29 7.95
C THR A 168 0.79 22.14 7.48
N LEU A 169 0.37 21.28 8.40
CA LEU A 169 -0.55 20.16 8.10
C LEU A 169 -1.96 20.61 7.68
N GLU A 170 -2.31 21.87 7.94
CA GLU A 170 -3.61 22.43 7.53
C GLU A 170 -3.61 22.90 6.08
N ASP A 171 -2.44 23.08 5.48
CA ASP A 171 -2.31 23.55 4.11
C ASP A 171 -2.82 22.51 3.12
N GLU A 172 -3.60 22.95 2.14
CA GLU A 172 -3.86 22.14 0.95
C GLU A 172 -2.74 22.39 -0.07
N ILE A 173 -1.97 21.35 -0.39
CA ILE A 173 -0.83 21.42 -1.32
C ILE A 173 -1.17 20.83 -2.69
N ALA A 174 -0.54 21.35 -3.73
CA ALA A 174 -0.71 20.89 -5.09
C ALA A 174 -0.01 19.53 -5.31
N THR A 175 -0.80 18.55 -5.72
CA THR A 175 -0.39 17.19 -6.02
C THR A 175 -0.81 16.78 -7.43
N ARG A 176 -0.28 15.65 -7.91
CA ARG A 176 -0.63 15.11 -9.22
C ARG A 176 -0.97 13.64 -9.09
N SER A 177 -2.18 13.29 -9.49
CA SER A 177 -2.66 11.91 -9.47
C SER A 177 -1.85 11.01 -10.44
N PRO A 178 -1.92 9.67 -10.28
CA PRO A 178 -1.25 8.74 -11.19
C PRO A 178 -1.67 8.87 -12.66
N ASP A 179 -2.94 9.19 -12.93
CA ASP A 179 -3.49 9.46 -14.26
C ASP A 179 -3.15 10.87 -14.79
N GLY A 180 -2.73 11.78 -13.89
CA GLY A 180 -2.09 13.04 -14.23
C GLY A 180 -2.90 14.30 -13.97
N LEU A 181 -3.98 14.17 -13.23
CA LEU A 181 -4.84 15.25 -12.75
C LEU A 181 -4.14 16.06 -11.66
N PHE A 182 -4.27 17.38 -11.72
CA PHE A 182 -3.88 18.31 -10.67
C PHE A 182 -4.91 18.27 -9.54
N GLU A 183 -4.46 18.05 -8.30
CA GLU A 183 -5.33 17.91 -7.13
C GLU A 183 -4.77 18.68 -5.93
N TRP A 184 -5.67 19.13 -5.04
CA TRP A 184 -5.30 19.68 -3.74
C TRP A 184 -5.42 18.60 -2.67
N GLN A 185 -4.36 18.36 -1.90
CA GLN A 185 -4.35 17.39 -0.80
C GLN A 185 -3.69 18.00 0.44
N LYS A 186 -4.20 17.69 1.64
CA LYS A 186 -3.52 18.03 2.89
C LYS A 186 -2.31 17.10 3.12
N PRO A 187 -1.15 17.62 3.56
CA PRO A 187 -0.06 16.79 4.06
C PRO A 187 -0.54 15.89 5.19
N MET A 188 -0.17 14.61 5.13
CA MET A 188 -0.34 13.66 6.23
C MET A 188 0.72 13.89 7.32
N ASP A 189 1.91 14.31 6.89
CA ASP A 189 3.03 14.67 7.76
C ASP A 189 3.95 15.67 7.03
N ILE A 190 4.77 16.40 7.77
CA ILE A 190 5.82 17.29 7.23
C ILE A 190 7.11 17.00 7.99
N TYR A 191 8.02 16.29 7.33
CA TYR A 191 9.37 16.12 7.87
C TYR A 191 10.16 17.41 7.68
N CYS A 192 10.82 17.87 8.74
CA CYS A 192 11.76 18.98 8.69
C CYS A 192 12.93 18.71 9.64
N ALA A 193 14.16 18.71 9.14
CA ALA A 193 15.35 18.47 9.96
C ALA A 193 16.58 19.17 9.38
N PRO A 194 17.57 19.54 10.21
CA PRO A 194 18.88 19.91 9.70
C PRO A 194 19.55 18.72 9.00
N TYR A 195 20.22 18.98 7.88
CA TYR A 195 20.95 17.99 7.10
C TYR A 195 22.33 18.51 6.73
N ASP A 196 23.34 17.73 7.04
CA ASP A 196 24.75 17.96 6.68
C ASP A 196 25.24 16.74 5.89
N GLY A 197 25.24 16.85 4.56
CA GLY A 197 25.46 15.68 3.70
C GLY A 197 25.52 16.00 2.22
N ASP A 198 25.70 14.96 1.41
CA ASP A 198 25.60 15.11 -0.04
C ASP A 198 24.15 15.25 -0.46
N MET A 199 23.87 16.16 -1.39
CA MET A 199 22.61 16.28 -2.07
C MET A 199 22.82 16.13 -3.58
N VAL A 200 21.82 15.57 -4.23
CA VAL A 200 21.75 15.42 -5.68
C VAL A 200 21.14 16.68 -6.26
N ARG A 201 21.97 17.41 -6.99
CA ARG A 201 21.58 18.58 -7.74
C ARG A 201 21.19 18.18 -9.16
N ILE A 202 20.08 18.73 -9.64
CA ILE A 202 19.73 18.76 -11.05
C ILE A 202 19.71 20.22 -11.50
N THR A 203 20.58 20.57 -12.44
CA THR A 203 20.60 21.89 -13.06
C THR A 203 20.24 21.80 -14.54
N HIS A 204 19.04 22.24 -14.90
CA HIS A 204 18.55 22.29 -16.27
C HIS A 204 17.64 23.51 -16.50
N ARG A 205 17.53 23.98 -17.75
CA ARG A 205 16.68 25.14 -18.11
C ARG A 205 15.19 24.99 -17.79
N SER A 206 14.74 23.79 -17.44
CA SER A 206 13.33 23.49 -17.13
C SER A 206 13.14 22.88 -15.74
N LEU A 207 14.23 22.55 -15.04
CA LEU A 207 14.19 21.82 -13.78
C LEU A 207 15.42 22.22 -12.99
N ASP A 208 15.20 22.68 -11.77
CA ASP A 208 16.22 22.98 -10.79
C ASP A 208 15.77 22.28 -9.51
N ALA A 209 16.54 21.31 -9.04
CA ALA A 209 16.23 20.54 -7.85
C ALA A 209 17.52 20.31 -7.07
N LEU A 210 17.46 20.43 -5.75
CA LEU A 210 18.51 19.98 -4.85
C LEU A 210 17.82 19.11 -3.80
N VAL A 211 18.07 17.81 -3.89
CA VAL A 211 17.36 16.81 -3.09
C VAL A 211 18.34 15.83 -2.48
N THR A 212 17.98 15.18 -1.38
CA THR A 212 18.84 14.15 -0.81
C THR A 212 19.01 12.96 -1.77
N PRO A 213 20.06 12.14 -1.63
CA PRO A 213 20.35 11.03 -2.56
C PRO A 213 19.20 10.04 -2.70
N ASP A 214 18.41 9.88 -1.65
CA ASP A 214 17.31 8.94 -1.64
C ASP A 214 15.98 9.54 -2.13
N HIS A 215 15.89 10.86 -2.28
CA HIS A 215 14.67 11.57 -2.71
C HIS A 215 14.09 11.00 -4.01
N ARG A 216 12.78 10.79 -4.05
CA ARG A 216 12.13 10.07 -5.15
C ARG A 216 11.87 11.01 -6.33
N MET A 217 12.64 10.83 -7.39
CA MET A 217 12.46 11.56 -8.65
C MET A 217 11.29 10.98 -9.44
N TYR A 218 10.35 11.83 -9.87
CA TYR A 218 9.18 11.43 -10.65
C TYR A 218 9.42 11.61 -12.15
N GLY A 219 9.33 10.53 -12.94
CA GLY A 219 9.42 10.61 -14.40
C GLY A 219 9.80 9.31 -15.11
N LYS A 220 10.24 9.40 -16.37
CA LYS A 220 10.73 8.25 -17.15
C LYS A 220 12.25 8.18 -17.12
N PHE A 221 12.81 6.98 -17.01
CA PHE A 221 14.24 6.74 -16.83
C PHE A 221 14.76 5.69 -17.82
N THR A 222 15.76 6.03 -18.64
CA THR A 222 16.34 5.06 -19.61
C THR A 222 17.64 4.46 -19.08
N GLY A 223 17.77 3.13 -19.11
CA GLY A 223 18.96 2.41 -18.64
C GLY A 223 20.23 2.68 -19.46
N GLY A 224 21.38 2.72 -18.80
CA GLY A 224 22.66 2.42 -19.43
C GLY A 224 22.71 0.93 -19.78
N ARG A 225 23.18 0.58 -20.99
CA ARG A 225 23.34 -0.78 -21.57
C ARG A 225 22.58 -1.90 -20.84
N GLY A 226 21.26 -1.88 -20.91
CA GLY A 226 20.39 -3.00 -20.53
C GLY A 226 19.50 -3.32 -21.73
N ILE A 227 19.56 -4.56 -22.20
CA ILE A 227 18.81 -5.04 -23.36
C ILE A 227 17.48 -5.63 -22.86
N ALA A 228 16.36 -5.32 -23.52
CA ALA A 228 15.06 -5.94 -23.26
C ALA A 228 14.73 -6.96 -24.37
N PRO A 229 14.14 -8.13 -24.06
CA PRO A 229 13.71 -9.08 -25.09
C PRO A 229 12.48 -8.54 -25.82
N GLY A 230 12.55 -8.49 -27.15
CA GLY A 230 11.38 -8.21 -27.99
C GLY A 230 10.40 -9.39 -28.00
N VAL A 231 9.16 -9.13 -28.41
CA VAL A 231 8.06 -10.11 -28.53
C VAL A 231 8.39 -11.28 -29.47
N ASP A 232 9.41 -11.12 -30.30
CA ASP A 232 9.98 -12.10 -31.25
C ASP A 232 11.23 -12.83 -30.71
N GLY A 233 11.59 -12.66 -29.43
CA GLY A 233 12.78 -13.26 -28.85
C GLY A 233 14.10 -12.70 -29.38
N LYS A 234 14.05 -11.62 -30.18
CA LYS A 234 15.24 -10.90 -30.68
C LYS A 234 15.41 -9.59 -29.91
N TRP A 235 16.65 -9.30 -29.55
CA TRP A 235 17.05 -8.06 -28.88
C TRP A 235 16.83 -6.85 -29.80
N LYS A 236 15.94 -5.92 -29.44
CA LYS A 236 15.67 -4.70 -30.22
C LYS A 236 15.87 -3.43 -29.39
N ARG A 237 16.32 -2.36 -30.05
CA ARG A 237 16.39 -1.00 -29.50
C ARG A 237 14.99 -0.37 -29.56
N GLU A 238 14.19 -0.46 -28.51
CA GLU A 238 12.93 0.30 -28.43
C GLU A 238 13.16 1.75 -27.99
N PHE A 239 12.39 2.67 -28.58
CA PHE A 239 12.43 4.10 -28.30
C PHE A 239 11.78 4.43 -26.95
N VAL A 240 12.23 5.54 -26.36
CA VAL A 240 11.92 6.11 -25.03
C VAL A 240 10.43 6.23 -24.69
N GLU A 241 9.53 6.17 -25.67
CA GLU A 241 8.10 6.38 -25.47
C GLU A 241 7.42 5.28 -24.64
N SER A 242 7.92 4.03 -24.67
CA SER A 242 7.28 2.86 -24.03
C SER A 242 7.57 2.69 -22.53
N LEU A 243 8.46 3.49 -21.92
CA LEU A 243 8.76 3.34 -20.50
C LEU A 243 7.69 4.00 -19.62
N PRO A 244 7.17 3.29 -18.60
CA PRO A 244 6.19 3.86 -17.68
C PRO A 244 6.82 4.97 -16.84
N ILE A 245 6.02 5.97 -16.49
CA ILE A 245 6.38 6.94 -15.45
C ILE A 245 6.48 6.17 -14.13
N ARG A 246 7.54 6.44 -13.38
CA ARG A 246 7.77 5.82 -12.07
C ARG A 246 8.54 6.76 -11.15
N PHE A 247 8.68 6.36 -9.89
CA PHE A 247 9.65 6.94 -8.97
C PHE A 247 10.99 6.21 -9.06
N LEU A 248 12.08 6.95 -8.90
CA LEU A 248 13.42 6.40 -8.72
C LEU A 248 14.20 7.33 -7.79
N ALA A 249 14.89 6.79 -6.78
CA ALA A 249 15.71 7.60 -5.89
C ALA A 249 16.75 8.41 -6.67
N ALA A 250 17.03 9.64 -6.25
CA ALA A 250 17.87 10.58 -6.98
C ALA A 250 19.28 10.02 -7.29
N LYS A 251 19.86 9.24 -6.37
CA LYS A 251 21.14 8.54 -6.52
C LYS A 251 21.15 7.49 -7.62
N TYR A 252 20.02 6.82 -7.86
CA TYR A 252 19.87 5.88 -8.97
C TYR A 252 19.46 6.62 -10.25
N ALA A 253 18.62 7.65 -10.14
CA ALA A 253 18.19 8.48 -11.25
C ALA A 253 19.38 9.15 -11.96
N MET A 254 20.36 9.66 -11.20
CA MET A 254 21.57 10.26 -11.78
C MET A 254 22.41 9.25 -12.59
N GLN A 255 22.35 7.96 -12.25
CA GLN A 255 23.09 6.90 -12.95
C GLN A 255 22.42 6.52 -14.28
N THR A 256 21.18 6.95 -14.50
CA THR A 256 20.46 6.66 -15.74
C THR A 256 20.98 7.51 -16.90
N ARG A 257 20.89 6.99 -18.13
CA ARG A 257 21.41 7.70 -19.30
C ARG A 257 20.62 8.98 -19.59
N ASN A 258 19.31 8.92 -19.43
CA ASN A 258 18.39 10.04 -19.60
C ASN A 258 17.26 9.94 -18.58
N TYR A 259 16.92 11.09 -18.01
CA TYR A 259 15.73 11.31 -17.19
C TYR A 259 14.78 12.27 -17.90
N TYR A 260 13.51 11.90 -17.96
CA TYR A 260 12.44 12.69 -18.55
C TYR A 260 11.46 13.08 -17.43
N PRO A 261 11.62 14.27 -16.82
CA PRO A 261 10.70 14.74 -15.80
C PRO A 261 9.31 14.99 -16.38
N VAL A 262 8.28 14.66 -15.60
CA VAL A 262 6.91 15.10 -15.88
C VAL A 262 6.78 16.55 -15.41
N LEU A 263 6.35 17.46 -16.29
CA LEU A 263 6.32 18.91 -16.04
C LEU A 263 4.95 19.54 -16.29
N THR A 264 3.92 18.71 -16.50
CA THR A 264 2.54 19.13 -16.84
C THR A 264 1.53 18.24 -16.15
N SER A 265 0.31 18.75 -16.01
CA SER A 265 -0.86 18.09 -15.42
C SER A 265 -2.11 18.38 -16.25
N THR A 266 -3.19 17.66 -15.97
CA THR A 266 -4.55 17.97 -16.44
C THR A 266 -5.38 18.57 -15.30
N TRP A 267 -6.51 19.18 -15.61
CA TRP A 267 -7.41 19.80 -14.63
C TRP A 267 -8.85 19.64 -15.09
N ASP A 268 -9.72 19.16 -14.19
CA ASP A 268 -11.14 18.98 -14.48
C ASP A 268 -11.97 20.21 -14.06
N GLY A 269 -11.52 20.91 -13.00
CA GLY A 269 -12.14 22.13 -12.49
C GLY A 269 -13.36 21.95 -11.61
N GLY A 270 -13.81 23.07 -11.05
CA GLY A 270 -15.04 23.18 -10.28
C GLY A 270 -16.24 23.55 -11.16
N VAL A 271 -17.41 23.74 -10.56
CA VAL A 271 -18.62 24.16 -11.30
C VAL A 271 -18.44 25.59 -11.83
N PRO A 272 -18.72 25.87 -13.11
CA PRO A 272 -18.55 27.21 -13.66
C PRO A 272 -19.52 28.21 -13.00
N ALA A 273 -18.98 29.31 -12.46
CA ALA A 273 -19.75 30.32 -11.76
C ALA A 273 -20.06 31.52 -12.67
N TRP A 274 -21.34 31.90 -12.74
CA TRP A 274 -21.78 33.12 -13.43
C TRP A 274 -21.44 34.34 -12.59
N LEU A 275 -20.92 35.40 -13.20
CA LEU A 275 -20.63 36.66 -12.50
C LEU A 275 -21.89 37.54 -12.49
N THR A 276 -22.34 37.94 -11.30
CA THR A 276 -23.37 38.96 -11.13
C THR A 276 -22.74 40.32 -10.84
N ILE A 277 -22.99 41.28 -11.74
CA ILE A 277 -22.57 42.67 -11.59
C ILE A 277 -23.75 43.48 -11.03
N PRO A 278 -23.60 44.10 -9.86
CA PRO A 278 -24.70 44.82 -9.21
C PRO A 278 -25.10 46.08 -10.00
N PRO A 279 -26.34 46.58 -9.82
CA PRO A 279 -26.80 47.80 -10.48
C PRO A 279 -26.02 49.04 -9.99
N THR A 280 -25.85 50.03 -10.86
CA THR A 280 -25.35 51.35 -10.46
C THR A 280 -26.51 52.22 -9.97
N VAL A 281 -26.41 52.76 -8.76
CA VAL A 281 -27.43 53.64 -8.15
C VAL A 281 -26.90 55.07 -8.05
N GLY A 282 -27.68 56.05 -8.51
CA GLY A 282 -27.34 57.47 -8.40
C GLY A 282 -27.52 57.97 -6.97
N VAL A 283 -26.48 58.52 -6.35
CA VAL A 283 -26.56 59.16 -5.02
C VAL A 283 -26.66 60.68 -5.20
N PRO A 284 -27.66 61.38 -4.60
CA PRO A 284 -28.62 60.90 -3.58
C PRO A 284 -29.97 60.43 -4.13
N SER A 285 -30.16 60.38 -5.47
CA SER A 285 -31.46 60.17 -6.09
C SER A 285 -32.06 58.77 -5.92
N GLY A 286 -31.27 57.77 -5.51
CA GLY A 286 -31.69 56.37 -5.34
C GLY A 286 -32.09 55.68 -6.66
N LYS A 287 -32.01 56.37 -7.80
CA LYS A 287 -32.42 55.84 -9.10
C LYS A 287 -31.36 54.85 -9.62
N ILE A 288 -31.82 53.69 -10.08
CA ILE A 288 -31.00 52.73 -10.82
C ILE A 288 -30.61 53.39 -12.16
N LEU A 289 -29.34 53.74 -12.30
CA LEU A 289 -28.77 54.32 -13.53
C LEU A 289 -28.39 53.23 -14.54
N GLN A 290 -27.96 52.06 -14.04
CA GLN A 290 -27.64 50.88 -14.84
C GLN A 290 -28.13 49.63 -14.10
N LYS A 291 -28.80 48.72 -14.81
CA LYS A 291 -29.37 47.48 -14.25
C LYS A 291 -28.29 46.46 -13.91
N GLU A 292 -28.64 45.50 -13.04
CA GLU A 292 -27.86 44.30 -12.77
C GLU A 292 -27.57 43.53 -14.08
N ARG A 293 -26.41 42.87 -14.13
CA ARG A 293 -25.97 42.06 -15.28
C ARG A 293 -25.45 40.72 -14.82
N ILE A 294 -25.78 39.66 -15.55
CA ILE A 294 -25.27 38.31 -15.34
C ILE A 294 -24.37 37.98 -16.52
N ILE A 295 -23.10 37.67 -16.25
CA ILE A 295 -22.07 37.41 -17.25
C ILE A 295 -21.73 35.93 -17.27
N SER A 296 -21.62 35.35 -18.47
CA SER A 296 -21.24 33.95 -18.64
C SER A 296 -19.84 33.68 -18.07
N PRO A 297 -19.59 32.47 -17.52
CA PRO A 297 -18.27 32.09 -17.03
C PRO A 297 -17.16 32.28 -18.08
N MET A 298 -17.45 31.96 -19.35
CA MET A 298 -16.54 32.12 -20.48
C MET A 298 -16.23 33.60 -20.79
N ASP A 299 -17.25 34.46 -20.86
CA ASP A 299 -17.03 35.90 -21.09
C ASP A 299 -16.34 36.54 -19.88
N TYR A 300 -16.62 36.07 -18.65
CA TYR A 300 -15.95 36.54 -17.45
C TYR A 300 -14.46 36.17 -17.46
N ALA A 301 -14.11 34.93 -17.82
CA ALA A 301 -12.73 34.49 -17.99
C ALA A 301 -12.00 35.30 -19.08
N GLU A 302 -12.62 35.52 -20.24
CA GLU A 302 -12.06 36.35 -21.31
C GLU A 302 -11.84 37.79 -20.83
N PHE A 303 -12.83 38.37 -20.14
CA PHE A 303 -12.74 39.73 -19.60
C PHE A 303 -11.62 39.88 -18.58
N MET A 304 -11.49 38.96 -17.63
CA MET A 304 -10.45 39.02 -16.62
C MET A 304 -9.06 38.86 -17.24
N GLY A 305 -8.91 38.09 -18.32
CA GLY A 305 -7.66 38.01 -19.09
C GLY A 305 -7.22 39.37 -19.64
N TRP A 306 -8.14 40.13 -20.25
CA TRP A 306 -7.87 41.47 -20.75
C TRP A 306 -7.71 42.50 -19.63
N PHE A 307 -8.52 42.44 -18.59
CA PHE A 307 -8.51 43.42 -17.51
C PHE A 307 -7.25 43.30 -16.64
N LEU A 308 -6.82 42.07 -16.30
CA LEU A 308 -5.63 41.89 -15.46
C LEU A 308 -4.33 42.19 -16.22
N SER A 309 -4.27 41.98 -17.54
CA SER A 309 -3.13 42.41 -18.36
C SER A 309 -3.16 43.92 -18.64
N GLU A 310 -4.20 44.41 -19.31
CA GLU A 310 -4.23 45.74 -19.94
C GLU A 310 -5.17 46.75 -19.23
N GLY A 311 -5.88 46.30 -18.20
CA GLY A 311 -6.95 47.07 -17.55
C GLY A 311 -6.52 47.93 -16.36
N CYS A 312 -7.26 49.03 -16.15
CA CYS A 312 -7.19 49.90 -14.98
C CYS A 312 -8.56 50.45 -14.57
N VAL A 313 -8.73 50.77 -13.28
CA VAL A 313 -9.97 51.37 -12.75
C VAL A 313 -9.91 52.89 -12.88
N ILE A 314 -11.04 53.50 -13.27
CA ILE A 314 -11.17 54.95 -13.43
C ILE A 314 -11.83 55.54 -12.18
N LYS A 315 -11.17 56.54 -11.59
CA LYS A 315 -11.71 57.33 -10.47
C LYS A 315 -11.94 58.78 -10.88
N LYS A 316 -13.07 59.35 -10.49
CA LYS A 316 -13.41 60.77 -10.67
C LYS A 316 -13.79 61.39 -9.33
N LYS A 317 -13.06 62.42 -8.89
CA LYS A 317 -13.24 63.08 -7.58
C LYS A 317 -13.30 62.07 -6.40
N GLY A 318 -12.44 61.07 -6.42
CA GLY A 318 -12.36 60.03 -5.38
C GLY A 318 -13.42 58.91 -5.47
N ARG A 319 -14.39 58.98 -6.39
CA ARG A 319 -15.41 57.94 -6.62
C ARG A 319 -15.06 57.08 -7.83
N PHE A 320 -15.43 55.80 -7.80
CA PHE A 320 -15.30 54.90 -8.94
C PHE A 320 -16.26 55.30 -10.07
N ASP A 321 -15.73 55.49 -11.28
CA ASP A 321 -16.50 55.91 -12.46
C ASP A 321 -16.65 54.75 -13.47
N GLY A 322 -15.71 53.79 -13.45
CA GLY A 322 -15.71 52.64 -14.35
C GLY A 322 -14.32 52.01 -14.48
N PHE A 323 -14.03 51.45 -15.64
CA PHE A 323 -12.73 50.87 -15.96
C PHE A 323 -12.31 51.19 -17.40
N SER A 324 -11.02 51.06 -17.66
CA SER A 324 -10.44 51.15 -19.00
C SER A 324 -9.58 49.93 -19.31
N ILE A 325 -9.52 49.53 -20.58
CA ILE A 325 -8.58 48.54 -21.11
C ILE A 325 -7.77 49.22 -22.22
N GLY A 326 -6.45 49.23 -22.08
CA GLY A 326 -5.54 49.81 -23.07
C GLY A 326 -5.28 48.84 -24.22
N GLN A 327 -5.55 49.24 -25.47
CA GLN A 327 -5.08 48.47 -26.62
C GLN A 327 -4.99 49.35 -27.87
N SER A 328 -3.82 49.38 -28.50
CA SER A 328 -3.51 50.29 -29.61
C SER A 328 -4.37 50.00 -30.85
N LYS A 329 -5.18 50.98 -31.27
CA LYS A 329 -6.00 50.91 -32.49
C LYS A 329 -5.20 50.74 -33.78
N THR A 330 -3.97 51.26 -33.83
CA THR A 330 -3.11 51.19 -35.02
C THR A 330 -2.23 49.95 -35.03
N ARG A 331 -1.67 49.55 -33.87
CA ARG A 331 -0.75 48.41 -33.80
C ARG A 331 -1.45 47.06 -33.63
N ASN A 332 -2.58 47.02 -32.92
CA ASN A 332 -3.29 45.79 -32.56
C ASN A 332 -4.82 45.88 -32.84
N PRO A 333 -5.25 46.22 -34.07
CA PRO A 333 -6.67 46.44 -34.37
C PRO A 333 -7.55 45.20 -34.14
N GLN A 334 -7.03 43.99 -34.37
CA GLN A 334 -7.79 42.74 -34.19
C GLN A 334 -8.06 42.46 -32.71
N LYS A 335 -7.04 42.61 -31.84
CA LYS A 335 -7.20 42.47 -30.38
C LYS A 335 -8.18 43.50 -29.84
N ARG A 336 -8.12 44.73 -30.37
CA ARG A 336 -9.06 45.79 -30.03
C ARG A 336 -10.51 45.41 -30.36
N GLU A 337 -10.76 44.87 -31.55
CA GLU A 337 -12.11 44.42 -31.92
C GLU A 337 -12.59 43.25 -31.06
N GLN A 338 -11.71 42.34 -30.64
CA GLN A 338 -12.05 41.29 -29.68
C GLN A 338 -12.53 41.87 -28.35
N ILE A 339 -11.82 42.86 -27.79
CA ILE A 339 -12.24 43.54 -26.55
C ILE A 339 -13.60 44.25 -26.74
N LEU A 340 -13.79 44.97 -27.86
CA LEU A 340 -15.06 45.65 -28.14
C LEU A 340 -16.22 44.66 -28.29
N ALA A 341 -16.02 43.56 -29.01
CA ALA A 341 -17.01 42.50 -29.19
C ALA A 341 -17.36 41.86 -27.84
N LEU A 342 -16.36 41.52 -27.02
CA LEU A 342 -16.55 40.97 -25.67
C LEU A 342 -17.38 41.93 -24.79
N LEU A 343 -16.99 43.20 -24.72
CA LEU A 343 -17.71 44.18 -23.89
C LEU A 343 -19.16 44.36 -24.36
N ARG A 344 -19.43 44.31 -25.68
CA ARG A 344 -20.78 44.32 -26.23
C ARG A 344 -21.56 43.05 -25.87
N ARG A 345 -20.94 41.86 -25.87
CA ARG A 345 -21.57 40.59 -25.44
C ARG A 345 -21.93 40.62 -23.95
N MET A 346 -21.07 41.22 -23.11
CA MET A 346 -21.36 41.52 -21.71
C MET A 346 -22.43 42.62 -21.54
N GLY A 347 -22.86 43.24 -22.65
CA GLY A 347 -23.91 44.25 -22.75
C GLY A 347 -23.47 45.66 -22.39
N PHE A 348 -22.18 45.94 -22.30
CA PHE A 348 -21.64 47.29 -22.07
C PHE A 348 -21.61 48.12 -23.36
N VAL A 349 -21.61 49.44 -23.17
CA VAL A 349 -21.38 50.41 -24.25
C VAL A 349 -19.95 50.95 -24.09
N PRO A 350 -18.97 50.43 -24.86
CA PRO A 350 -17.60 50.90 -24.78
C PRO A 350 -17.43 52.26 -25.46
N HIS A 351 -16.67 53.16 -24.83
CA HIS A 351 -16.27 54.45 -25.35
C HIS A 351 -14.78 54.46 -25.68
N GLU A 352 -14.36 55.26 -26.66
CA GLU A 352 -12.95 55.45 -26.98
C GLU A 352 -12.41 56.72 -26.30
N TRP A 353 -11.21 56.63 -25.73
CA TRP A 353 -10.52 57.77 -25.12
C TRP A 353 -9.04 57.81 -25.51
N ALA A 354 -8.40 58.97 -25.32
CA ALA A 354 -6.99 59.21 -25.62
C ALA A 354 -6.57 58.79 -27.06
N GLY A 355 -7.27 59.30 -28.08
CA GLY A 355 -6.94 59.05 -29.49
C GLY A 355 -7.13 57.59 -29.95
N GLY A 356 -7.95 56.82 -29.24
CA GLY A 356 -8.19 55.40 -29.55
C GLY A 356 -7.16 54.45 -28.93
N MET A 357 -6.39 54.89 -27.93
CA MET A 357 -5.54 53.97 -27.14
C MET A 357 -6.32 53.23 -26.05
N ASN A 358 -7.34 53.86 -25.47
CA ASN A 358 -8.09 53.32 -24.34
C ASN A 358 -9.53 53.00 -24.75
N ILE A 359 -10.03 51.84 -24.33
CA ILE A 359 -11.45 51.48 -24.35
C ILE A 359 -11.97 51.70 -22.93
N VAL A 360 -13.05 52.46 -22.78
CA VAL A 360 -13.58 52.89 -21.48
C VAL A 360 -15.02 52.41 -21.33
N VAL A 361 -15.35 51.85 -20.16
CA VAL A 361 -16.72 51.52 -19.77
C VAL A 361 -17.03 52.24 -18.47
N TYR A 362 -18.05 53.09 -18.50
CA TYR A 362 -18.54 53.80 -17.32
C TYR A 362 -19.57 52.94 -16.59
N HIS A 363 -19.14 52.26 -15.53
CA HIS A 363 -19.99 51.44 -14.67
C HIS A 363 -19.44 51.43 -13.25
N SER A 364 -19.82 52.42 -12.45
CA SER A 364 -19.23 52.68 -11.12
C SER A 364 -19.19 51.45 -10.21
N ALA A 365 -20.28 50.68 -10.11
CA ALA A 365 -20.36 49.49 -9.26
C ALA A 365 -19.44 48.36 -9.72
N PHE A 366 -19.17 48.27 -11.03
CA PHE A 366 -18.25 47.26 -11.56
C PHE A 366 -16.80 47.74 -11.43
N GLY A 367 -16.54 49.03 -11.66
CA GLY A 367 -15.23 49.64 -11.38
C GLY A 367 -14.84 49.51 -9.90
N GLU A 368 -15.78 49.67 -8.98
CA GLU A 368 -15.58 49.40 -7.55
C GLU A 368 -15.25 47.92 -7.30
N MET A 369 -16.05 47.00 -7.85
CA MET A 369 -15.77 45.57 -7.73
C MET A 369 -14.40 45.18 -8.32
N LEU A 370 -13.97 45.80 -9.41
CA LEU A 370 -12.67 45.56 -10.04
C LEU A 370 -11.51 46.18 -9.26
N SER A 371 -11.77 47.20 -8.45
CA SER A 371 -10.73 47.87 -7.67
C SER A 371 -10.07 46.99 -6.61
N ARG A 372 -10.76 45.92 -6.18
CA ARG A 372 -10.23 44.92 -5.24
C ARG A 372 -9.05 44.12 -5.79
N PHE A 373 -8.82 44.16 -7.10
CA PHE A 373 -7.71 43.47 -7.77
C PHE A 373 -6.43 44.31 -7.82
N GLY A 374 -6.35 45.42 -7.09
CA GLY A 374 -5.11 46.16 -6.84
C GLY A 374 -4.53 46.93 -8.03
N LEU A 375 -3.38 47.56 -7.78
CA LEU A 375 -2.55 48.22 -8.80
C LEU A 375 -1.59 47.21 -9.47
N SER A 376 -0.81 47.64 -10.46
CA SER A 376 0.01 46.75 -11.29
C SER A 376 0.99 45.84 -10.52
N ASN A 377 1.48 46.26 -9.34
CA ASN A 377 2.34 45.50 -8.45
C ASN A 377 1.58 44.67 -7.38
N GLU A 378 0.26 44.78 -7.33
CA GLU A 378 -0.63 44.16 -6.33
C GLU A 378 -1.68 43.25 -6.99
N LYS A 379 -1.73 43.18 -8.32
CA LYS A 379 -2.69 42.35 -9.06
C LYS A 379 -2.58 40.87 -8.67
N TYR A 380 -3.71 40.17 -8.68
CA TYR A 380 -3.81 38.72 -8.48
C TYR A 380 -5.00 38.18 -9.27
N VAL A 381 -5.03 36.87 -9.50
CA VAL A 381 -6.17 36.18 -10.12
C VAL A 381 -7.06 35.62 -9.01
N PRO A 382 -8.37 35.94 -8.99
CA PRO A 382 -9.27 35.43 -7.96
C PRO A 382 -9.53 33.92 -8.10
N ASP A 383 -9.85 33.29 -6.97
CA ASP A 383 -10.05 31.83 -6.88
C ASP A 383 -11.21 31.31 -7.73
N ASP A 384 -12.24 32.12 -7.94
CA ASP A 384 -13.36 31.78 -8.83
C ASP A 384 -12.90 31.59 -10.28
N ILE A 385 -11.88 32.32 -10.73
CA ILE A 385 -11.20 32.10 -12.01
C ILE A 385 -10.24 30.92 -11.91
N LYS A 386 -9.37 30.86 -10.90
CA LYS A 386 -8.33 29.80 -10.77
C LYS A 386 -8.91 28.38 -10.69
N ASN A 387 -10.15 28.25 -10.22
CA ASN A 387 -10.82 26.96 -10.05
C ASN A 387 -11.87 26.66 -11.14
N MET A 388 -11.98 27.48 -12.20
CA MET A 388 -12.90 27.21 -13.33
C MET A 388 -12.57 25.88 -14.03
N PRO A 389 -13.55 25.29 -14.76
CA PRO A 389 -13.29 24.22 -15.70
C PRO A 389 -12.23 24.60 -16.75
N LEU A 390 -11.60 23.56 -17.31
CA LEU A 390 -10.49 23.72 -18.25
C LEU A 390 -10.77 24.63 -19.46
N PRO A 391 -11.96 24.63 -20.10
CA PRO A 391 -12.25 25.51 -21.23
C PRO A 391 -12.16 27.00 -20.89
N GLU A 392 -12.79 27.42 -19.80
CA GLU A 392 -12.79 28.81 -19.32
C GLU A 392 -11.39 29.21 -18.83
N LEU A 393 -10.70 28.33 -18.13
CA LEU A 393 -9.35 28.59 -17.65
C LEU A 393 -8.35 28.77 -18.81
N LYS A 394 -8.48 27.95 -19.86
CA LYS A 394 -7.73 28.12 -21.11
C LYS A 394 -8.09 29.42 -21.82
N MET A 395 -9.35 29.85 -21.78
CA MET A 395 -9.77 31.14 -22.34
C MET A 395 -9.11 32.30 -21.60
N PHE A 396 -9.16 32.30 -20.26
CA PHE A 396 -8.48 33.30 -19.43
C PHE A 396 -7.00 33.40 -19.77
N LEU A 397 -6.27 32.27 -19.74
CA LEU A 397 -4.83 32.24 -19.99
C LEU A 397 -4.47 32.71 -21.41
N LYS A 398 -5.22 32.23 -22.42
CA LYS A 398 -5.04 32.66 -23.81
C LYS A 398 -5.20 34.17 -23.95
N THR A 399 -6.25 34.72 -23.35
CA THR A 399 -6.55 36.15 -23.46
C THR A 399 -5.54 37.01 -22.69
N PHE A 400 -5.06 36.54 -21.54
CA PHE A 400 -3.96 37.20 -20.83
C PHE A 400 -2.69 37.24 -21.69
N ILE A 401 -2.35 36.13 -22.36
CA ILE A 401 -1.24 36.06 -23.32
C ILE A 401 -1.47 37.01 -24.51
N ASP A 402 -2.70 37.14 -25.00
CA ASP A 402 -3.03 38.08 -26.07
C ASP A 402 -2.88 39.55 -25.61
N GLY A 403 -3.00 39.87 -24.31
CA GLY A 403 -2.64 41.18 -23.75
C GLY A 403 -1.14 41.39 -23.63
N ASP A 404 -0.53 40.75 -22.63
CA ASP A 404 0.84 41.01 -22.18
C ASP A 404 1.88 39.97 -22.64
N GLY A 405 1.43 38.92 -23.32
CA GLY A 405 2.28 37.82 -23.76
C GLY A 405 2.99 38.07 -25.09
N ALA A 406 4.21 37.55 -25.19
CA ALA A 406 4.96 37.46 -26.45
C ALA A 406 5.26 36.00 -26.80
N LYS A 407 5.19 35.65 -28.09
CA LYS A 407 5.66 34.35 -28.57
C LYS A 407 7.19 34.28 -28.43
N ASN A 408 7.65 33.16 -27.89
CA ASN A 408 9.07 32.85 -27.78
C ASN A 408 9.55 32.01 -28.98
N TRP A 409 10.85 32.01 -29.26
CA TRP A 409 11.53 31.27 -30.35
C TRP A 409 11.36 29.73 -30.27
N ALA A 410 10.87 29.22 -29.15
CA ALA A 410 10.69 27.78 -28.89
C ALA A 410 9.21 27.34 -28.88
N ASN A 411 8.32 27.99 -29.64
CA ASN A 411 6.87 27.72 -29.67
C ASN A 411 6.16 27.82 -28.31
N GLY A 412 6.74 28.59 -27.38
CA GLY A 412 6.15 28.92 -26.08
C GLY A 412 5.75 30.39 -25.99
N TYR A 413 5.28 30.81 -24.82
CA TYR A 413 4.94 32.20 -24.52
C TYR A 413 5.81 32.73 -23.38
N VAL A 414 6.03 34.03 -23.36
CA VAL A 414 6.60 34.74 -22.21
C VAL A 414 5.65 35.85 -21.81
N ILE A 415 5.34 35.94 -20.51
CA ILE A 415 4.48 36.97 -19.92
C ILE A 415 5.33 37.72 -18.90
N ALA A 416 5.36 39.05 -18.96
CA ALA A 416 6.07 39.88 -17.98
C ALA A 416 5.05 40.57 -17.06
N VAL A 417 5.09 40.29 -15.77
CA VAL A 417 4.19 40.89 -14.76
C VAL A 417 4.97 41.59 -13.65
N ARG A 418 4.34 42.54 -12.96
CA ARG A 418 4.95 43.27 -11.83
C ARG A 418 4.55 42.74 -10.45
N SER A 419 3.43 42.05 -10.34
CA SER A 419 2.97 41.43 -9.10
C SER A 419 3.58 40.04 -8.94
N GLU A 420 4.10 39.77 -7.74
CA GLU A 420 4.59 38.45 -7.37
C GLU A 420 3.45 37.43 -7.27
N GLN A 421 2.32 37.81 -6.69
CA GLN A 421 1.16 36.95 -6.58
C GLN A 421 0.61 36.59 -7.96
N LEU A 422 0.53 37.55 -8.88
CA LEU A 422 0.09 37.31 -10.25
C LEU A 422 1.03 36.36 -11.01
N ARG A 423 2.34 36.45 -10.77
CA ARG A 423 3.31 35.48 -11.32
C ARG A 423 2.94 34.07 -10.88
N ASP A 424 2.65 33.88 -9.59
CA ASP A 424 2.37 32.57 -9.02
C ASP A 424 1.00 32.03 -9.45
N ASP A 425 -0.02 32.88 -9.49
CA ASP A 425 -1.35 32.54 -10.02
C ASP A 425 -1.26 32.09 -11.49
N LEU A 426 -0.48 32.79 -12.32
CA LEU A 426 -0.27 32.40 -13.72
C LEU A 426 0.45 31.04 -13.83
N VAL A 427 1.35 30.70 -12.91
CA VAL A 427 2.02 29.39 -12.88
C VAL A 427 1.03 28.28 -12.54
N GLU A 428 0.20 28.47 -11.51
CA GLU A 428 -0.86 27.52 -11.12
C GLU A 428 -1.83 27.25 -12.29
N ILE A 429 -2.37 28.33 -12.86
CA ILE A 429 -3.31 28.29 -14.00
C ILE A 429 -2.66 27.57 -15.18
N SER A 430 -1.40 27.88 -15.45
CA SER A 430 -0.67 27.28 -16.57
C SER A 430 -0.46 25.78 -16.39
N GLN A 431 -0.17 25.31 -15.18
CA GLN A 431 -0.11 23.87 -14.89
C GLN A 431 -1.46 23.19 -15.12
N LYS A 432 -2.54 23.78 -14.62
CA LYS A 432 -3.91 23.29 -14.86
C LYS A 432 -4.26 23.25 -16.35
N CYS A 433 -3.76 24.21 -17.14
CA CYS A 433 -3.93 24.24 -18.59
C CYS A 433 -2.96 23.33 -19.39
N GLY A 434 -2.07 22.58 -18.74
CA GLY A 434 -1.13 21.67 -19.40
C GLY A 434 0.17 22.31 -19.90
N TYR A 435 0.52 23.50 -19.42
CA TYR A 435 1.79 24.17 -19.73
C TYR A 435 2.83 23.94 -18.64
N SER A 436 4.05 23.59 -19.05
CA SER A 436 5.21 23.64 -18.16
C SER A 436 5.70 25.10 -18.00
N CYS A 437 6.14 25.44 -16.80
CA CYS A 437 6.46 26.82 -16.43
C CYS A 437 7.91 27.01 -16.00
N SER A 438 8.41 28.23 -16.16
CA SER A 438 9.57 28.74 -15.41
C SER A 438 9.50 30.26 -15.33
N SER A 439 9.98 30.86 -14.26
CA SER A 439 9.98 32.32 -14.08
C SER A 439 11.35 32.82 -13.67
N HIS A 440 11.70 34.04 -14.07
CA HIS A 440 12.90 34.73 -13.59
C HIS A 440 12.53 36.16 -13.22
N GLU A 441 13.15 36.64 -12.16
CA GLU A 441 13.11 38.06 -11.81
C GLU A 441 13.99 38.86 -12.76
N THR A 442 13.52 40.02 -13.18
CA THR A 442 14.24 40.96 -14.03
C THR A 442 13.88 42.38 -13.63
N VAL A 443 14.63 43.37 -14.11
CA VAL A 443 14.37 44.80 -13.86
C VAL A 443 14.01 45.50 -15.15
N ASP A 444 12.96 46.33 -15.11
CA ASP A 444 12.59 47.14 -16.26
C ASP A 444 13.46 48.40 -16.35
N ARG A 445 14.53 48.33 -17.15
CA ARG A 445 15.48 49.44 -17.36
C ARG A 445 14.88 50.62 -18.11
N ARG A 446 13.64 50.52 -18.62
CA ARG A 446 12.93 51.64 -19.26
C ARG A 446 12.49 52.71 -18.24
N TRP A 447 12.44 52.37 -16.95
CA TRP A 447 11.97 53.26 -15.89
C TRP A 447 13.09 53.68 -14.92
N PRO A 448 13.11 54.93 -14.41
CA PRO A 448 14.21 55.47 -13.61
C PRO A 448 14.55 54.72 -12.32
N LYS A 449 13.62 53.89 -11.81
CA LYS A 449 13.79 53.10 -10.58
C LYS A 449 14.05 51.61 -10.81
N ASN A 450 14.24 51.18 -12.07
CA ASN A 450 14.45 49.78 -12.43
C ASN A 450 13.47 48.82 -11.72
N PRO A 451 12.15 49.03 -11.82
CA PRO A 451 11.18 48.25 -11.07
C PRO A 451 11.30 46.76 -11.43
N VAL A 452 11.18 45.92 -10.40
CA VAL A 452 11.19 44.47 -10.53
C VAL A 452 10.00 44.00 -11.38
N MET A 453 10.27 43.04 -12.25
CA MET A 453 9.30 42.31 -13.07
C MET A 453 9.61 40.82 -13.03
N TYR A 454 8.58 40.00 -13.23
CA TYR A 454 8.67 38.55 -13.31
C TYR A 454 8.34 38.10 -14.72
N ALA A 455 9.31 37.50 -15.41
CA ALA A 455 9.11 36.92 -16.73
C ALA A 455 8.72 35.44 -16.59
N VAL A 456 7.45 35.11 -16.83
CA VAL A 456 6.88 33.76 -16.79
C VAL A 456 6.90 33.14 -18.17
N TYR A 457 7.63 32.03 -18.33
CA TYR A 457 7.76 31.28 -19.57
C TYR A 457 6.85 30.06 -19.56
N LEU A 458 5.99 29.96 -20.57
CA LEU A 458 5.01 28.88 -20.75
C LEU A 458 5.40 28.02 -21.95
N ARG A 459 5.42 26.70 -21.77
CA ARG A 459 5.77 25.74 -22.82
C ARG A 459 4.77 24.58 -22.85
N SER A 460 4.07 24.42 -23.98
CA SER A 460 3.19 23.28 -24.24
C SER A 460 4.02 22.05 -24.60
N GLN A 461 3.52 20.86 -24.23
CA GLN A 461 4.10 19.58 -24.64
C GLN A 461 3.42 18.97 -25.89
N ASP A 462 2.33 19.56 -26.38
CA ASP A 462 1.55 19.05 -27.52
C ASP A 462 2.24 19.28 -28.88
N ASP A 463 3.43 19.91 -28.91
CA ASP A 463 4.17 20.20 -30.15
C ASP A 463 4.94 18.99 -30.72
N GLY A 464 4.86 17.83 -30.05
CA GLY A 464 5.37 16.55 -30.52
C GLY A 464 6.88 16.48 -30.74
N ARG A 465 7.65 17.51 -30.37
CA ARG A 465 9.07 17.60 -30.79
C ARG A 465 10.07 17.66 -29.64
N ARG A 466 9.70 17.95 -28.38
CA ARG A 466 10.68 18.08 -27.28
C ARG A 466 10.12 17.73 -25.89
N THR A 467 10.09 16.44 -25.54
CA THR A 467 10.06 16.07 -24.12
C THR A 467 11.32 16.61 -23.43
N THR A 468 11.16 17.24 -22.25
CA THR A 468 12.32 17.71 -21.49
C THR A 468 13.19 16.51 -21.14
N LYS A 469 14.47 16.57 -21.51
CA LYS A 469 15.44 15.49 -21.33
C LYS A 469 16.62 15.98 -20.52
N VAL A 470 16.72 15.50 -19.28
CA VAL A 470 17.85 15.71 -18.39
C VAL A 470 18.87 14.62 -18.68
N LYS A 471 20.08 15.02 -19.08
CA LYS A 471 21.19 14.10 -19.35
C LYS A 471 22.06 13.99 -18.11
N HIS A 472 22.90 12.95 -18.04
CA HIS A 472 23.87 12.76 -16.95
C HIS A 472 24.66 14.03 -16.57
N ARG A 473 25.11 14.85 -17.53
CA ARG A 473 25.83 16.12 -17.28
C ARG A 473 25.05 17.19 -16.51
N ASN A 474 23.72 17.04 -16.41
CA ASN A 474 22.86 17.97 -15.69
C ASN A 474 22.73 17.60 -14.20
N TRP A 475 23.31 16.46 -13.80
CA TRP A 475 23.35 15.98 -12.43
C TRP A 475 24.71 16.29 -11.81
N SER A 476 24.71 16.74 -10.56
CA SER A 476 25.90 16.86 -9.72
C SER A 476 25.59 16.40 -8.30
N LEU A 477 26.62 15.95 -7.58
CA LEU A 477 26.57 15.82 -6.12
C LEU A 477 27.14 17.10 -5.52
N GLU A 478 26.40 17.72 -4.61
CA GLU A 478 26.79 18.96 -3.95
C GLU A 478 26.76 18.74 -2.44
N LYS A 479 27.78 19.24 -1.73
CA LYS A 479 27.77 19.28 -0.27
C LYS A 479 26.78 20.33 0.17
N TYR A 480 25.88 19.94 1.06
CA TYR A 480 24.84 20.80 1.59
C TYR A 480 24.84 20.72 3.11
N LYS A 481 24.71 21.89 3.73
CA LYS A 481 24.49 22.05 5.16
C LYS A 481 23.39 23.09 5.34
N GLY A 482 22.22 22.67 5.79
CA GLY A 482 21.04 23.52 5.92
C GLY A 482 19.81 22.69 6.28
N MET A 483 18.64 23.31 6.24
CA MET A 483 17.39 22.60 6.53
C MET A 483 16.94 21.80 5.31
N VAL A 484 16.42 20.60 5.56
CA VAL A 484 15.73 19.83 4.52
C VAL A 484 14.33 19.51 4.98
N PHE A 485 13.40 19.48 4.04
CA PHE A 485 12.00 19.24 4.36
C PHE A 485 11.28 18.48 3.26
N CYS A 486 10.18 17.83 3.65
CA CYS A 486 9.22 17.28 2.69
C CYS A 486 7.84 17.09 3.33
N PRO A 487 6.76 17.60 2.69
CA PRO A 487 5.42 17.17 3.01
C PRO A 487 5.12 15.78 2.41
N SER A 488 4.50 14.91 3.19
CA SER A 488 3.97 13.63 2.73
C SER A 488 2.50 13.76 2.37
N VAL A 489 2.13 13.31 1.17
CA VAL A 489 0.75 13.33 0.67
C VAL A 489 0.31 11.94 0.23
N PRO A 490 -1.00 11.61 0.27
CA PRO A 490 -1.52 10.29 -0.06
C PRO A 490 -1.02 9.69 -1.38
N ASN A 491 -0.92 10.50 -2.45
CA ASN A 491 -0.47 10.03 -3.78
C ASN A 491 1.06 10.13 -3.99
N GLY A 492 1.77 10.63 -3.00
CA GLY A 492 3.23 10.75 -3.01
C GLY A 492 3.81 11.62 -4.13
N THR A 493 3.03 12.52 -4.76
CA THR A 493 3.53 13.46 -5.79
C THR A 493 3.22 14.91 -5.38
N ILE A 494 4.24 15.76 -5.35
CA ILE A 494 4.13 17.15 -4.92
C ILE A 494 4.63 18.11 -5.99
N TYR A 495 4.02 19.30 -6.06
CA TYR A 495 4.47 20.38 -6.94
C TYR A 495 5.46 21.30 -6.22
N ALA A 496 6.69 21.30 -6.70
CA ALA A 496 7.80 22.03 -6.09
C ALA A 496 8.35 23.12 -7.02
N ARG A 497 8.93 24.14 -6.41
CA ARG A 497 9.65 25.22 -7.07
C ARG A 497 11.02 25.41 -6.42
N ARG A 498 12.03 25.63 -7.26
CA ARG A 498 13.35 26.10 -6.82
C ARG A 498 13.98 26.99 -7.90
N ASN A 499 14.54 28.14 -7.52
CA ASN A 499 15.15 29.13 -8.44
C ASN A 499 14.28 29.46 -9.67
N GLY A 500 12.97 29.61 -9.46
CA GLY A 500 12.01 29.90 -10.54
C GLY A 500 11.82 28.78 -11.55
N ARG A 501 12.26 27.54 -11.25
CA ARG A 501 11.91 26.33 -12.02
C ARG A 501 10.89 25.52 -11.24
N TYR A 502 9.85 25.08 -11.93
CA TYR A 502 8.71 24.39 -11.35
C TYR A 502 8.65 22.96 -11.85
N TYR A 503 8.38 22.01 -10.96
CA TYR A 503 8.45 20.59 -11.29
C TYR A 503 7.65 19.71 -10.35
N TRP A 504 7.22 18.56 -10.87
CA TRP A 504 6.63 17.49 -10.08
C TRP A 504 7.75 16.60 -9.53
N THR A 505 7.70 16.30 -8.22
CA THR A 505 8.63 15.38 -7.56
C THR A 505 7.89 14.44 -6.63
N GLY A 506 8.52 13.35 -6.22
CA GLY A 506 7.93 12.44 -5.23
C GLY A 506 8.05 12.96 -3.81
N ASN A 507 7.16 12.51 -2.92
CA ASN A 507 7.37 12.68 -1.49
C ASN A 507 8.57 11.84 -1.02
N SER A 508 9.04 12.23 0.14
CA SER A 508 10.22 11.70 0.78
C SER A 508 9.97 10.42 1.56
N GLU A 509 8.86 10.33 2.28
CA GLU A 509 8.61 9.12 3.05
C GLU A 509 8.26 7.91 2.18
N LEU A 510 8.58 6.74 2.70
CA LEU A 510 8.26 5.39 2.19
C LEU A 510 6.77 5.21 1.81
N TRP A 511 5.88 6.14 2.19
CA TRP A 511 4.45 6.13 1.85
C TRP A 511 4.12 6.26 0.36
N GLY A 512 5.05 6.68 -0.50
CA GLY A 512 4.81 6.62 -1.94
C GLY A 512 5.19 5.28 -2.60
N ALA A 513 5.77 4.33 -1.85
CA ALA A 513 5.74 2.91 -2.22
C ALA A 513 4.32 2.33 -1.94
N ASN A 514 3.61 2.92 -0.97
CA ASN A 514 2.25 2.56 -0.58
C ASN A 514 1.11 2.98 -1.53
N GLU A 515 1.30 3.57 -2.71
CA GLU A 515 0.22 3.57 -3.71
C GLU A 515 0.24 2.34 -4.63
N LYS A 516 1.43 1.80 -4.91
CA LYS A 516 1.58 0.45 -5.49
C LYS A 516 1.48 -0.65 -4.43
N GLU A 517 1.65 -0.32 -3.15
CA GLU A 517 1.57 -1.27 -2.04
C GLU A 517 0.25 -1.18 -1.25
N LYS A 518 -0.51 -0.08 -1.30
CA LYS A 518 -1.98 -0.12 -1.03
C LYS A 518 -2.71 -0.95 -2.09
N GLN A 519 -2.14 -1.09 -3.29
CA GLN A 519 -2.58 -2.07 -4.29
C GLN A 519 -2.15 -3.52 -3.98
N ARG A 520 -1.49 -3.81 -2.86
CA ARG A 520 -1.14 -5.19 -2.42
C ARG A 520 -2.07 -5.75 -1.35
N MET A 521 -3.37 -5.64 -1.56
CA MET A 521 -4.31 -6.59 -0.97
C MET A 521 -5.12 -7.26 -2.09
N TRP A 522 -4.88 -8.56 -2.21
CA TRP A 522 -5.02 -9.40 -3.39
C TRP A 522 -6.46 -9.86 -3.63
N CYS A 523 -7.24 -9.11 -4.40
CA CYS A 523 -8.69 -9.22 -4.29
C CYS A 523 -9.43 -9.50 -5.61
N LEU A 524 -10.74 -9.77 -5.49
CA LEU A 524 -11.68 -9.96 -6.59
C LEU A 524 -12.26 -8.61 -7.05
N ASP A 525 -12.78 -8.56 -8.27
CA ASP A 525 -13.45 -7.38 -8.82
C ASP A 525 -14.82 -7.09 -8.17
N ASP A 526 -15.30 -5.85 -8.29
CA ASP A 526 -16.63 -5.41 -7.84
C ASP A 526 -17.82 -6.11 -8.53
N GLU A 527 -17.58 -6.80 -9.64
CA GLU A 527 -18.61 -7.66 -10.25
C GLU A 527 -18.82 -8.98 -9.49
N SER A 528 -17.82 -9.45 -8.73
CA SER A 528 -17.87 -10.70 -8.00
C SER A 528 -18.77 -10.65 -6.76
N GLU A 529 -19.43 -11.78 -6.47
CA GLU A 529 -20.35 -11.97 -5.33
C GLU A 529 -19.81 -13.08 -4.41
N ILE A 530 -20.13 -13.00 -3.12
CA ILE A 530 -19.83 -14.00 -2.08
C ILE A 530 -21.12 -14.68 -1.62
N LEU A 531 -21.06 -15.97 -1.30
CA LEU A 531 -22.19 -16.69 -0.74
C LEU A 531 -22.27 -16.43 0.77
N THR A 532 -23.40 -15.88 1.23
CA THR A 532 -23.72 -15.67 2.64
C THR A 532 -24.86 -16.58 3.08
N ASN A 533 -25.10 -16.69 4.39
CA ASN A 533 -26.27 -17.42 4.90
C ASN A 533 -27.61 -16.75 4.53
N LYS A 534 -27.62 -15.57 3.91
CA LYS A 534 -28.80 -14.87 3.39
C LYS A 534 -28.85 -14.87 1.85
N GLY A 535 -27.98 -15.66 1.21
CA GLY A 535 -27.84 -15.77 -0.24
C GLY A 535 -26.62 -15.02 -0.78
N TRP A 536 -26.59 -14.80 -2.09
CA TRP A 536 -25.47 -14.13 -2.76
C TRP A 536 -25.46 -12.63 -2.50
N LYS A 537 -24.32 -12.12 -2.05
CA LYS A 537 -24.08 -10.71 -1.77
C LYS A 537 -22.94 -10.19 -2.63
N LYS A 538 -23.05 -8.96 -3.13
CA LYS A 538 -21.92 -8.28 -3.77
C LYS A 538 -20.81 -8.12 -2.76
N GLY A 539 -19.59 -8.48 -3.13
CA GLY A 539 -18.52 -8.49 -2.14
C GLY A 539 -18.08 -7.09 -1.69
N VAL A 540 -18.35 -6.05 -2.49
CA VAL A 540 -18.21 -4.64 -2.10
C VAL A 540 -19.25 -4.18 -1.06
N ASP A 541 -20.31 -4.96 -0.83
CA ASP A 541 -21.35 -4.70 0.18
C ASP A 541 -21.16 -5.59 1.43
N LEU A 542 -20.11 -6.42 1.46
CA LEU A 542 -19.85 -7.36 2.54
C LEU A 542 -19.37 -6.64 3.82
N THR A 543 -19.78 -7.16 4.98
CA THR A 543 -19.40 -6.67 6.31
C THR A 543 -18.96 -7.82 7.20
N VAL A 544 -18.22 -7.52 8.27
CA VAL A 544 -17.82 -8.52 9.29
C VAL A 544 -19.00 -9.16 10.03
N LEU A 545 -20.19 -8.53 9.97
CA LEU A 545 -21.41 -9.04 10.58
C LEU A 545 -22.13 -10.08 9.72
N ASP A 546 -21.78 -10.23 8.44
CA ASP A 546 -22.37 -11.24 7.57
C ASP A 546 -21.76 -12.62 7.87
N GLU A 547 -22.53 -13.70 7.83
CA GLU A 547 -21.99 -15.06 7.84
C GLU A 547 -21.72 -15.53 6.41
N VAL A 548 -20.47 -15.88 6.12
CA VAL A 548 -20.02 -16.27 4.78
C VAL A 548 -19.74 -17.76 4.68
N ALA A 549 -19.89 -18.31 3.47
CA ALA A 549 -19.60 -19.71 3.17
C ALA A 549 -18.08 -19.95 3.07
N VAL A 550 -17.51 -20.52 4.13
CA VAL A 550 -16.09 -20.86 4.27
C VAL A 550 -15.85 -22.30 3.84
N TYR A 551 -14.84 -22.52 3.00
CA TYR A 551 -14.49 -23.85 2.50
C TYR A 551 -13.44 -24.52 3.40
N ASP A 552 -13.76 -25.71 3.89
CA ASP A 552 -12.92 -26.54 4.76
C ASP A 552 -12.93 -28.00 4.29
N ASN A 553 -11.81 -28.47 3.74
CA ASN A 553 -11.57 -29.89 3.41
C ASN A 553 -12.70 -30.57 2.60
N GLY A 554 -13.29 -29.86 1.64
CA GLY A 554 -14.38 -30.38 0.82
C GLY A 554 -15.76 -29.92 1.26
N TYR A 555 -15.91 -29.32 2.43
CA TYR A 555 -17.20 -28.90 2.97
C TYR A 555 -17.31 -27.38 3.08
N ILE A 556 -18.54 -26.87 3.14
CA ILE A 556 -18.83 -25.48 3.50
C ILE A 556 -19.30 -25.39 4.95
N LYS A 557 -18.79 -24.39 5.66
CA LYS A 557 -19.23 -23.95 7.00
C LYS A 557 -19.62 -22.48 6.97
N TRP A 558 -20.51 -22.07 7.86
CA TRP A 558 -20.87 -20.67 8.05
C TRP A 558 -19.97 -20.05 9.12
N GLU A 559 -19.40 -18.88 8.82
CA GLU A 559 -18.50 -18.17 9.72
C GLU A 559 -18.62 -16.66 9.48
N HIS A 560 -18.53 -15.85 10.54
CA HIS A 560 -18.32 -14.41 10.41
C HIS A 560 -16.87 -14.12 10.00
N PRO A 561 -16.61 -13.39 8.90
CA PRO A 561 -15.26 -13.04 8.53
C PRO A 561 -14.65 -12.14 9.61
N ARG A 562 -13.39 -12.40 9.95
CA ARG A 562 -12.64 -11.63 10.96
C ARG A 562 -12.45 -10.18 10.55
N ASP A 563 -12.32 -9.96 9.25
CA ASP A 563 -12.21 -8.64 8.64
C ASP A 563 -12.68 -8.68 7.18
N VAL A 564 -12.99 -7.53 6.61
CA VAL A 564 -13.39 -7.38 5.20
C VAL A 564 -12.63 -6.23 4.58
N PHE A 565 -11.83 -6.53 3.56
CA PHE A 565 -11.09 -5.55 2.80
C PHE A 565 -11.90 -5.08 1.59
N ILE A 566 -12.10 -3.77 1.46
CA ILE A 566 -12.71 -3.13 0.28
C ILE A 566 -11.95 -1.83 -0.03
N GLN A 567 -11.34 -1.73 -1.22
CA GLN A 567 -10.61 -0.51 -1.62
C GLN A 567 -10.74 -0.20 -3.12
N PRO A 568 -10.62 1.08 -3.53
CA PRO A 568 -10.40 1.43 -4.92
C PRO A 568 -9.10 0.82 -5.46
N TYR A 569 -9.13 0.34 -6.70
CA TYR A 569 -8.00 -0.26 -7.39
C TYR A 569 -8.01 0.12 -8.86
N SER A 570 -6.86 0.56 -9.36
CA SER A 570 -6.62 0.86 -10.77
C SER A 570 -5.33 0.21 -11.22
N GLY A 571 -5.42 -0.83 -12.03
CA GLY A 571 -4.27 -1.65 -12.40
C GLY A 571 -4.64 -2.87 -13.22
N LYS A 572 -3.62 -3.67 -13.52
CA LYS A 572 -3.79 -4.93 -14.27
C LYS A 572 -4.41 -5.99 -13.37
N MET A 573 -5.38 -6.73 -13.89
CA MET A 573 -5.99 -7.90 -13.25
C MET A 573 -6.00 -9.07 -14.23
N HIS A 574 -5.93 -10.28 -13.71
CA HIS A 574 -6.05 -11.49 -14.49
C HIS A 574 -7.53 -11.92 -14.56
N LEU A 575 -8.04 -12.03 -15.78
CA LEU A 575 -9.33 -12.60 -16.09
C LEU A 575 -9.16 -14.03 -16.58
N TYR A 576 -9.67 -14.98 -15.80
CA TYR A 576 -9.76 -16.38 -16.17
C TYR A 576 -11.18 -16.63 -16.68
N GLN A 577 -11.33 -16.86 -17.99
CA GLN A 577 -12.64 -17.00 -18.61
C GLN A 577 -12.81 -18.33 -19.34
N HIS A 578 -13.96 -18.96 -19.10
CA HIS A 578 -14.41 -20.14 -19.82
C HIS A 578 -15.94 -20.06 -19.93
N LYS A 579 -16.56 -20.87 -20.81
CA LYS A 579 -18.04 -20.89 -20.94
C LYS A 579 -18.76 -21.16 -19.61
N ASN A 580 -18.03 -21.72 -18.65
CA ASN A 580 -18.54 -22.44 -17.51
C ASN A 580 -17.78 -22.09 -16.20
N PHE A 581 -16.92 -21.06 -16.26
CA PHE A 581 -16.16 -20.48 -15.14
C PHE A 581 -15.74 -19.04 -15.49
N SER A 582 -15.78 -18.11 -14.53
CA SER A 582 -15.25 -16.76 -14.68
C SER A 582 -14.69 -16.31 -13.35
N LEU A 583 -13.48 -15.76 -13.34
CA LEU A 583 -12.84 -15.18 -12.18
C LEU A 583 -11.96 -14.03 -12.65
N MET A 584 -12.17 -12.83 -12.11
CA MET A 584 -11.28 -11.69 -12.31
C MET A 584 -10.64 -11.34 -10.98
N CYS A 585 -9.32 -11.31 -10.95
CA CYS A 585 -8.58 -11.12 -9.71
C CYS A 585 -7.29 -10.36 -9.95
N THR A 586 -6.78 -9.74 -8.90
CA THR A 586 -5.43 -9.16 -8.92
C THR A 586 -4.36 -10.24 -9.15
N ASN A 587 -3.16 -9.81 -9.56
CA ASN A 587 -2.08 -10.72 -9.94
C ASN A 587 -1.65 -11.65 -8.80
N GLU A 588 -1.76 -11.23 -7.55
CA GLU A 588 -1.29 -12.02 -6.40
C GLU A 588 -2.42 -12.79 -5.70
N HIS A 589 -3.64 -12.79 -6.25
CA HIS A 589 -4.81 -13.48 -5.68
C HIS A 589 -4.62 -14.99 -5.60
N ARG A 590 -5.06 -15.60 -4.49
CA ARG A 590 -4.94 -17.04 -4.23
C ARG A 590 -6.04 -17.83 -4.95
N LEU A 591 -5.65 -18.59 -5.96
CA LEU A 591 -6.51 -19.52 -6.69
C LEU A 591 -6.47 -20.88 -6.00
N PHE A 592 -7.60 -21.57 -5.88
CA PHE A 592 -7.67 -22.91 -5.29
C PHE A 592 -8.19 -23.92 -6.31
N GLY A 593 -7.39 -24.97 -6.57
CA GLY A 593 -7.76 -25.99 -7.55
C GLY A 593 -6.65 -26.98 -7.84
N ARG A 594 -6.82 -27.73 -8.93
CA ARG A 594 -5.79 -28.62 -9.49
C ARG A 594 -5.05 -27.92 -10.63
N TYR A 595 -3.76 -28.16 -10.76
CA TYR A 595 -2.91 -27.61 -11.82
C TYR A 595 -2.18 -28.75 -12.53
N SER A 596 -2.19 -28.75 -13.87
CA SER A 596 -1.65 -29.85 -14.67
C SER A 596 -1.00 -29.36 -15.98
N TYR A 597 -0.08 -30.15 -16.54
CA TYR A 597 0.61 -29.87 -17.82
C TYR A 597 -0.19 -30.39 -19.03
N SER A 598 0.13 -29.93 -20.24
CA SER A 598 -0.50 -30.37 -21.48
C SER A 598 -0.02 -31.74 -21.91
N GLY A 599 -0.93 -32.72 -22.04
CA GLY A 599 -0.62 -34.00 -22.68
C GLY A 599 -1.46 -35.22 -22.29
N MET A 600 -2.18 -35.25 -21.18
CA MET A 600 -2.90 -36.46 -20.75
C MET A 600 -4.18 -36.11 -19.97
N LEU A 601 -5.35 -36.36 -20.56
CA LEU A 601 -6.67 -36.21 -19.91
C LEU A 601 -7.12 -37.49 -19.19
N GLU A 602 -6.36 -38.59 -19.29
CA GLU A 602 -6.78 -39.90 -18.77
C GLU A 602 -5.75 -40.47 -17.79
N GLY A 603 -6.05 -40.34 -16.50
CA GLY A 603 -5.60 -41.30 -15.48
C GLY A 603 -4.16 -41.17 -14.96
N ARG A 604 -4.03 -40.43 -13.86
CA ARG A 604 -2.98 -40.51 -12.81
C ARG A 604 -1.52 -40.33 -13.30
N ASN A 605 -0.99 -39.13 -13.08
CA ASN A 605 0.45 -38.89 -13.09
C ASN A 605 0.93 -38.23 -11.79
N LYS A 606 2.17 -38.51 -11.40
CA LYS A 606 2.82 -38.15 -10.11
C LYS A 606 3.06 -36.64 -9.89
N TYR A 607 2.65 -35.76 -10.81
CA TYR A 607 3.06 -34.34 -10.87
C TYR A 607 1.90 -33.33 -10.93
N ASP A 608 0.66 -33.75 -10.69
CA ASP A 608 -0.48 -32.83 -10.53
C ASP A 608 -0.39 -32.11 -9.17
N HIS A 609 -0.44 -30.77 -9.15
CA HIS A 609 -0.55 -30.00 -7.91
C HIS A 609 -2.03 -29.76 -7.61
N TYR A 610 -2.50 -30.14 -6.42
CA TYR A 610 -3.81 -29.75 -5.91
C TYR A 610 -3.60 -28.91 -4.66
N GLY A 611 -4.06 -27.66 -4.70
CA GLY A 611 -3.72 -26.72 -3.64
C GLY A 611 -4.06 -25.29 -4.00
N VAL A 612 -3.35 -24.38 -3.35
CA VAL A 612 -3.51 -22.94 -3.55
C VAL A 612 -2.26 -22.42 -4.23
N MET A 613 -2.44 -21.64 -5.28
CA MET A 613 -1.36 -20.96 -6.02
C MET A 613 -1.78 -19.52 -6.30
N ARG A 614 -0.84 -18.58 -6.27
CA ARG A 614 -1.13 -17.21 -6.69
C ARG A 614 -1.40 -17.15 -8.19
N SER A 615 -2.25 -16.23 -8.59
CA SER A 615 -2.59 -15.97 -9.98
C SER A 615 -1.35 -15.70 -10.87
N ASN A 616 -0.36 -14.98 -10.36
CA ASN A 616 0.92 -14.69 -11.02
C ASN A 616 1.89 -15.87 -10.98
N GLU A 617 1.96 -16.61 -9.87
CA GLU A 617 2.73 -17.87 -9.80
C GLU A 617 2.23 -18.87 -10.85
N LEU A 618 0.91 -19.00 -10.98
CA LEU A 618 0.29 -19.82 -11.99
C LEU A 618 0.63 -19.34 -13.41
N ARG A 619 0.59 -18.03 -13.67
CA ARG A 619 1.01 -17.45 -14.97
C ARG A 619 2.47 -17.72 -15.30
N ASN A 620 3.35 -17.70 -14.31
CA ASN A 620 4.79 -17.91 -14.48
C ASN A 620 5.19 -19.38 -14.33
N SER A 621 4.25 -20.25 -13.97
CA SER A 621 4.47 -21.69 -13.87
C SER A 621 4.53 -22.35 -15.24
N GLY A 622 5.02 -23.60 -15.28
CA GLY A 622 4.94 -24.41 -16.49
C GLY A 622 3.56 -25.06 -16.73
N TYR A 623 2.60 -24.92 -15.81
CA TYR A 623 1.30 -25.60 -15.91
C TYR A 623 0.48 -25.09 -17.09
N SER A 624 -0.12 -26.01 -17.85
CA SER A 624 -0.95 -25.66 -19.03
C SER A 624 -2.43 -25.50 -18.68
N TYR A 625 -2.89 -26.10 -17.58
CA TYR A 625 -4.30 -26.13 -17.18
C TYR A 625 -4.47 -25.82 -15.70
N TYR A 626 -5.47 -24.99 -15.41
CA TYR A 626 -6.01 -24.76 -14.07
C TYR A 626 -7.44 -25.33 -13.97
N HIS A 627 -7.66 -26.19 -12.97
CA HIS A 627 -8.95 -26.80 -12.68
C HIS A 627 -9.53 -26.26 -11.37
N PRO A 628 -10.35 -25.18 -11.41
CA PRO A 628 -10.99 -24.63 -10.21
C PRO A 628 -11.95 -25.62 -9.55
N VAL A 629 -12.05 -25.56 -8.23
CA VAL A 629 -13.09 -26.29 -7.49
C VAL A 629 -14.40 -25.49 -7.57
N LEU A 630 -15.42 -26.08 -8.19
CA LEU A 630 -16.69 -25.40 -8.49
C LEU A 630 -17.82 -25.76 -7.53
N VAL A 631 -17.73 -26.92 -6.89
CA VAL A 631 -18.75 -27.44 -5.97
C VAL A 631 -18.07 -28.05 -4.74
N PRO A 632 -18.62 -27.83 -3.54
CA PRO A 632 -18.20 -28.59 -2.37
C PRO A 632 -18.67 -30.05 -2.45
N LYS A 633 -18.02 -30.93 -1.69
CA LYS A 633 -18.45 -32.32 -1.45
C LYS A 633 -19.67 -32.40 -0.53
N GLY A 634 -19.94 -31.36 0.25
CA GLY A 634 -21.12 -31.24 1.11
C GLY A 634 -21.14 -29.90 1.84
N ILE A 635 -22.26 -29.58 2.46
CA ILE A 635 -22.41 -28.42 3.34
C ILE A 635 -22.83 -28.95 4.71
N GLU A 636 -22.37 -28.32 5.79
CA GLU A 636 -22.71 -28.70 7.17
C GLU A 636 -24.24 -28.89 7.31
N LYS A 637 -24.66 -30.00 7.94
CA LYS A 637 -26.06 -30.40 8.01
C LYS A 637 -26.83 -29.37 8.83
N SER A 638 -27.80 -28.71 8.20
CA SER A 638 -28.82 -28.00 8.97
C SER A 638 -29.92 -28.99 9.33
N THR A 639 -30.19 -29.12 10.63
CA THR A 639 -31.20 -30.02 11.21
C THR A 639 -32.35 -29.24 11.86
N ASP A 640 -32.44 -27.94 11.60
CA ASP A 640 -33.47 -27.07 12.17
C ASP A 640 -34.61 -26.88 11.17
N HIS A 641 -35.49 -27.87 11.12
CA HIS A 641 -36.75 -27.78 10.39
C HIS A 641 -37.85 -28.52 11.16
N PRO A 642 -39.12 -28.10 11.03
CA PRO A 642 -40.20 -28.81 11.69
C PRO A 642 -40.36 -30.23 11.10
N ASN A 643 -40.99 -31.12 11.86
CA ASN A 643 -41.32 -32.47 11.37
C ASN A 643 -42.58 -32.47 10.47
N TRP A 644 -43.49 -31.51 10.70
CA TRP A 644 -44.76 -31.40 9.99
C TRP A 644 -45.23 -29.94 9.89
N ILE A 645 -46.05 -29.68 8.87
CA ILE A 645 -46.85 -28.46 8.76
C ILE A 645 -48.30 -28.78 9.09
N ARG A 646 -48.86 -27.99 10.00
CA ARG A 646 -50.26 -28.08 10.41
C ARG A 646 -51.11 -27.14 9.56
N ILE A 647 -52.09 -27.70 8.86
CA ILE A 647 -53.15 -26.95 8.19
C ILE A 647 -54.37 -26.96 9.11
N ALA A 648 -54.74 -25.78 9.61
CA ALA A 648 -55.88 -25.64 10.51
C ALA A 648 -57.20 -26.08 9.85
N PRO A 649 -58.17 -26.56 10.64
CA PRO A 649 -59.46 -27.01 10.11
C PRO A 649 -60.25 -25.84 9.52
N THR A 650 -61.10 -26.15 8.53
CA THR A 650 -62.05 -25.23 7.92
C THR A 650 -63.47 -25.78 8.05
N LYS A 651 -64.48 -25.00 7.63
CA LYS A 651 -65.86 -25.48 7.53
C LYS A 651 -66.04 -26.73 6.65
N PHE A 652 -65.12 -26.97 5.71
CA PHE A 652 -65.23 -28.02 4.69
C PHE A 652 -64.20 -29.14 4.83
N HIS A 653 -63.16 -28.93 5.62
CA HIS A 653 -62.03 -29.85 5.73
C HIS A 653 -61.53 -29.91 7.17
N GLU A 654 -61.29 -31.12 7.66
CA GLU A 654 -60.67 -31.37 8.96
C GLU A 654 -59.20 -30.90 8.98
N GLU A 655 -58.65 -30.84 10.19
CA GLU A 655 -57.24 -30.55 10.40
C GLU A 655 -56.34 -31.57 9.70
N LYS A 656 -55.23 -31.11 9.12
CA LYS A 656 -54.28 -31.98 8.42
C LYS A 656 -52.85 -31.66 8.79
N PHE A 657 -52.08 -32.71 9.09
CA PHE A 657 -50.64 -32.64 9.30
C PHE A 657 -49.94 -33.21 8.07
N ILE A 658 -49.10 -32.39 7.45
CA ILE A 658 -48.32 -32.76 6.26
C ILE A 658 -46.87 -32.93 6.71
N SER A 659 -46.21 -34.03 6.36
CA SER A 659 -44.80 -34.20 6.68
C SER A 659 -43.97 -33.06 6.08
N TRP A 660 -42.88 -32.66 6.73
CA TRP A 660 -42.07 -31.55 6.21
C TRP A 660 -41.52 -31.81 4.81
N LYS A 661 -41.08 -33.06 4.54
CA LYS A 661 -40.61 -33.47 3.22
C LYS A 661 -41.71 -33.35 2.16
N ASP A 662 -42.93 -33.77 2.46
CA ASP A 662 -44.08 -33.63 1.55
C ASP A 662 -44.45 -32.16 1.32
N TRP A 663 -44.43 -31.36 2.38
CA TRP A 663 -44.67 -29.92 2.30
C TRP A 663 -43.65 -29.24 1.39
N VAL A 664 -42.36 -29.55 1.56
CA VAL A 664 -41.27 -29.04 0.74
C VAL A 664 -41.39 -29.50 -0.71
N THR A 665 -41.78 -30.75 -0.94
CA THR A 665 -42.06 -31.29 -2.29
C THR A 665 -43.20 -30.52 -2.96
N PHE A 666 -44.29 -30.25 -2.24
CA PHE A 666 -45.38 -29.39 -2.71
C PHE A 666 -44.90 -27.97 -3.02
N LEU A 667 -44.06 -27.37 -2.15
CA LEU A 667 -43.52 -26.03 -2.40
C LEU A 667 -42.66 -25.98 -3.67
N GLY A 668 -41.94 -27.04 -4.02
CA GLY A 668 -41.22 -27.13 -5.31
C GLY A 668 -42.16 -26.99 -6.51
N LEU A 669 -43.34 -27.62 -6.47
CA LEU A 669 -44.38 -27.49 -7.50
C LEU A 669 -45.12 -26.15 -7.44
N TYR A 670 -45.36 -25.61 -6.24
CA TYR A 670 -46.06 -24.34 -6.09
C TYR A 670 -45.21 -23.13 -6.55
N LEU A 671 -43.90 -23.15 -6.27
CA LEU A 671 -43.02 -22.04 -6.62
C LEU A 671 -42.77 -21.93 -8.12
N THR A 672 -42.99 -23.00 -8.88
CA THR A 672 -43.04 -22.96 -10.36
C THR A 672 -44.37 -22.37 -10.84
N GLU A 673 -45.36 -23.22 -11.08
CA GLU A 673 -46.64 -22.90 -11.74
C GLU A 673 -47.80 -22.64 -10.76
N GLY A 674 -47.49 -22.58 -9.47
CA GLY A 674 -48.47 -22.36 -8.41
C GLY A 674 -48.87 -20.89 -8.22
N CYS A 675 -50.15 -20.66 -7.95
CA CYS A 675 -50.69 -19.38 -7.50
C CYS A 675 -51.79 -19.56 -6.45
N THR A 676 -52.02 -18.51 -5.66
CA THR A 676 -53.12 -18.45 -4.69
C THR A 676 -54.20 -17.50 -5.20
N ASN A 677 -55.43 -18.00 -5.32
CA ASN A 677 -56.58 -17.23 -5.76
C ASN A 677 -57.33 -16.62 -4.57
N ASP A 678 -57.86 -15.41 -4.78
CA ASP A 678 -58.69 -14.73 -3.80
C ASP A 678 -60.15 -14.68 -4.24
N PHE A 679 -61.03 -14.70 -3.25
CA PHE A 679 -62.43 -14.34 -3.43
C PHE A 679 -62.73 -13.16 -2.50
N ARG A 680 -63.07 -12.00 -3.09
CA ARG A 680 -63.32 -10.74 -2.35
C ARG A 680 -62.18 -10.37 -1.37
N GLY A 681 -60.93 -10.56 -1.80
CA GLY A 681 -59.73 -10.26 -0.99
C GLY A 681 -59.35 -11.33 0.04
N VAL A 682 -60.09 -12.44 0.13
CA VAL A 682 -59.76 -13.55 1.03
C VAL A 682 -59.14 -14.70 0.22
N PRO A 683 -57.92 -15.17 0.56
CA PRO A 683 -57.31 -16.34 -0.05
C PRO A 683 -58.22 -17.57 0.10
N CYS A 684 -58.60 -18.20 -1.01
CA CYS A 684 -59.62 -19.25 -0.99
C CYS A 684 -59.20 -20.58 -1.61
N ASN A 685 -58.24 -20.60 -2.53
CA ASN A 685 -57.70 -21.84 -3.07
C ASN A 685 -56.30 -21.65 -3.65
N VAL A 686 -55.57 -22.76 -3.71
CA VAL A 686 -54.27 -22.86 -4.39
C VAL A 686 -54.50 -23.53 -5.74
N LYS A 687 -53.84 -23.01 -6.78
CA LYS A 687 -53.88 -23.56 -8.13
C LYS A 687 -52.45 -23.86 -8.60
N ILE A 688 -52.25 -25.00 -9.23
CA ILE A 688 -51.01 -25.37 -9.95
C ILE A 688 -51.41 -25.64 -11.39
N SER A 689 -50.82 -24.91 -12.34
CA SER A 689 -51.19 -25.00 -13.76
C SER A 689 -50.22 -25.93 -14.50
N GLN A 690 -50.70 -27.00 -15.13
CA GLN A 690 -49.85 -27.89 -15.92
C GLN A 690 -50.66 -28.56 -17.04
N LEU A 691 -50.46 -28.20 -18.31
CA LEU A 691 -51.19 -28.84 -19.40
C LEU A 691 -50.89 -30.34 -19.49
N ARG A 692 -51.91 -31.17 -19.77
CA ARG A 692 -51.77 -32.63 -19.91
C ARG A 692 -51.11 -33.01 -21.24
N ALA A 693 -51.47 -32.35 -22.33
CA ALA A 693 -50.73 -32.42 -23.59
C ALA A 693 -49.78 -31.21 -23.68
N PRO A 694 -48.50 -31.37 -24.10
CA PRO A 694 -47.91 -32.55 -24.74
C PRO A 694 -47.23 -33.56 -23.80
N HIS A 695 -47.26 -33.38 -22.48
CA HIS A 695 -46.48 -34.18 -21.52
C HIS A 695 -47.35 -34.91 -20.47
N PRO A 696 -48.11 -35.97 -20.86
CA PRO A 696 -49.07 -36.63 -19.97
C PRO A 696 -48.41 -37.28 -18.75
N GLN A 697 -47.20 -37.84 -18.91
CA GLN A 697 -46.46 -38.47 -17.82
C GLN A 697 -46.06 -37.48 -16.72
N LYS A 698 -45.70 -36.24 -17.09
CA LYS A 698 -45.39 -35.16 -16.14
C LYS A 698 -46.65 -34.71 -15.42
N TYR A 699 -47.76 -34.58 -16.14
CA TYR A 699 -49.06 -34.26 -15.57
C TYR A 699 -49.50 -35.30 -14.53
N ASP A 700 -49.48 -36.58 -14.90
CA ASP A 700 -49.92 -37.68 -14.03
C ASP A 700 -49.02 -37.75 -12.77
N ARG A 701 -47.70 -37.57 -12.92
CA ARG A 701 -46.78 -37.54 -11.77
C ARG A 701 -47.03 -36.37 -10.81
N ILE A 702 -47.35 -35.18 -11.35
CA ILE A 702 -47.72 -34.02 -10.51
C ILE A 702 -49.04 -34.30 -9.79
N TYR A 703 -50.02 -34.90 -10.48
CA TYR A 703 -51.28 -35.30 -9.86
C TYR A 703 -51.06 -36.29 -8.71
N ASP A 704 -50.26 -37.34 -8.91
CA ASP A 704 -49.99 -38.36 -7.90
C ASP A 704 -49.32 -37.77 -6.65
N ILE A 705 -48.37 -36.84 -6.83
CA ILE A 705 -47.75 -36.12 -5.71
C ILE A 705 -48.80 -35.27 -4.97
N LEU A 706 -49.56 -34.45 -5.69
CA LEU A 706 -50.54 -33.56 -5.05
C LEU A 706 -51.66 -34.35 -4.37
N HIS A 707 -52.17 -35.40 -5.01
CA HIS A 707 -53.21 -36.26 -4.47
C HIS A 707 -52.69 -37.09 -3.30
N GLY A 708 -51.44 -37.57 -3.34
CA GLY A 708 -50.80 -38.25 -2.22
C GLY A 708 -50.70 -37.37 -0.97
N ILE A 709 -50.41 -36.07 -1.14
CA ILE A 709 -50.28 -35.11 -0.03
C ILE A 709 -51.66 -34.63 0.46
N PHE A 710 -52.50 -34.17 -0.45
CA PHE A 710 -53.73 -33.44 -0.11
C PHE A 710 -55.00 -34.28 -0.21
N GLY A 711 -54.98 -35.44 -0.88
CA GLY A 711 -56.13 -36.32 -1.07
C GLY A 711 -57.27 -35.63 -1.82
N ASP A 712 -58.49 -35.82 -1.34
CA ASP A 712 -59.74 -35.31 -1.94
C ASP A 712 -59.82 -33.76 -2.03
N TRP A 713 -58.85 -33.05 -1.45
CA TRP A 713 -58.77 -31.59 -1.57
C TRP A 713 -58.35 -31.16 -2.98
N VAL A 714 -57.71 -32.05 -3.75
CA VAL A 714 -57.25 -31.81 -5.13
C VAL A 714 -58.37 -32.04 -6.12
N LYS A 715 -58.65 -31.04 -6.96
CA LYS A 715 -59.63 -31.11 -8.05
C LYS A 715 -58.99 -30.76 -9.38
N ILE A 716 -59.32 -31.51 -10.44
CA ILE A 716 -58.88 -31.21 -11.80
C ILE A 716 -59.79 -30.13 -12.41
N GLU A 717 -59.20 -29.06 -12.92
CA GLU A 717 -59.90 -27.97 -13.62
C GLU A 717 -60.05 -28.25 -15.12
N LYS A 718 -60.99 -27.55 -15.78
CA LYS A 718 -61.32 -27.71 -17.21
C LYS A 718 -60.15 -27.49 -18.19
N ARG A 719 -59.01 -26.95 -17.76
CA ARG A 719 -57.81 -26.68 -18.59
C ARG A 719 -56.59 -27.45 -18.08
N ASP A 720 -56.80 -28.68 -17.60
CA ASP A 720 -55.75 -29.53 -17.05
C ASP A 720 -54.98 -28.81 -15.91
N GLY A 721 -55.67 -28.11 -15.02
CA GLY A 721 -55.05 -27.49 -13.84
C GLY A 721 -55.40 -28.26 -12.58
N PHE A 722 -54.57 -28.17 -11.55
CA PHE A 722 -54.88 -28.72 -10.22
C PHE A 722 -55.32 -27.60 -9.29
N LYS A 723 -56.50 -27.73 -8.69
CA LYS A 723 -57.04 -26.80 -7.70
C LYS A 723 -57.16 -27.49 -6.35
N ILE A 724 -56.50 -26.94 -5.34
CA ILE A 724 -56.58 -27.37 -3.95
C ILE A 724 -57.45 -26.38 -3.19
N SER A 725 -58.66 -26.79 -2.85
CA SER A 725 -59.68 -25.90 -2.28
C SER A 725 -59.61 -25.84 -0.76
N ASN A 726 -58.64 -25.09 -0.20
CA ASN A 726 -58.52 -24.92 1.24
C ASN A 726 -58.05 -23.48 1.59
N THR A 727 -58.81 -22.79 2.43
CA THR A 727 -58.55 -21.38 2.81
C THR A 727 -57.31 -21.24 3.71
N GLU A 728 -57.06 -22.18 4.62
CA GLU A 728 -55.90 -22.13 5.51
C GLU A 728 -54.61 -22.43 4.74
N LEU A 729 -54.63 -23.38 3.82
CA LEU A 729 -53.53 -23.63 2.89
C LEU A 729 -53.25 -22.37 2.04
N ALA A 730 -54.29 -21.76 1.49
CA ALA A 730 -54.17 -20.53 0.69
C ALA A 730 -53.55 -19.38 1.50
N LYS A 731 -53.91 -19.22 2.78
CA LYS A 731 -53.29 -18.22 3.67
C LYS A 731 -51.80 -18.46 3.89
N ILE A 732 -51.37 -19.72 3.95
CA ILE A 732 -49.95 -20.09 4.13
C ILE A 732 -49.15 -19.86 2.83
N THR A 733 -49.74 -20.12 1.66
CA THR A 733 -49.05 -19.99 0.37
C THR A 733 -49.09 -18.58 -0.22
N LYS A 734 -50.07 -17.74 0.17
CA LYS A 734 -50.21 -16.35 -0.29
C LYS A 734 -48.96 -15.49 -0.08
N PRO A 735 -48.27 -15.52 1.09
CA PRO A 735 -47.11 -14.68 1.35
C PRO A 735 -45.86 -15.08 0.56
N LEU A 736 -45.85 -16.24 -0.11
CA LEU A 736 -44.72 -16.72 -0.92
C LEU A 736 -44.50 -15.91 -2.21
N GLY A 737 -45.34 -14.90 -2.45
CA GLY A 737 -45.10 -13.84 -3.43
C GLY A 737 -45.64 -14.13 -4.83
N THR A 738 -45.46 -13.14 -5.71
CA THR A 738 -45.82 -13.20 -7.14
C THR A 738 -44.59 -13.52 -7.99
N THR A 739 -44.78 -13.91 -9.25
CA THR A 739 -43.76 -14.46 -10.16
C THR A 739 -42.39 -13.74 -10.14
N TRP A 740 -42.37 -12.41 -9.99
CA TRP A 740 -41.15 -11.59 -9.99
C TRP A 740 -40.39 -11.55 -8.65
N PHE A 741 -41.07 -11.90 -7.55
CA PHE A 741 -40.55 -11.81 -6.18
C PHE A 741 -40.59 -13.14 -5.43
N LYS A 742 -41.04 -14.23 -6.06
CA LYS A 742 -40.99 -15.58 -5.47
C LYS A 742 -39.55 -15.89 -5.02
N ARG A 743 -39.43 -16.50 -3.84
CA ARG A 743 -38.18 -16.97 -3.22
C ARG A 743 -38.42 -18.32 -2.57
N VAL A 744 -37.37 -19.11 -2.39
CA VAL A 744 -37.45 -20.31 -1.57
C VAL A 744 -37.46 -19.89 -0.10
N PRO A 745 -38.43 -20.33 0.72
CA PRO A 745 -38.43 -19.98 2.14
C PRO A 745 -37.16 -20.47 2.84
N ARG A 746 -36.64 -19.67 3.77
CA ARG A 746 -35.35 -19.97 4.41
C ARG A 746 -35.36 -21.32 5.16
N ALA A 747 -36.47 -21.65 5.82
CA ALA A 747 -36.65 -22.96 6.46
C ALA A 747 -36.46 -24.15 5.49
N VAL A 748 -36.82 -23.99 4.21
CA VAL A 748 -36.57 -25.02 3.18
C VAL A 748 -35.08 -25.08 2.86
N MET A 749 -34.41 -23.93 2.70
CA MET A 749 -32.97 -23.84 2.45
C MET A 749 -32.13 -24.48 3.58
N GLU A 750 -32.66 -24.48 4.79
CA GLU A 750 -32.08 -25.04 6.02
C GLU A 750 -32.51 -26.50 6.29
N SER A 751 -33.21 -27.14 5.35
CA SER A 751 -33.55 -28.55 5.48
C SER A 751 -32.36 -29.47 5.18
N ASP A 752 -32.49 -30.74 5.55
CA ASP A 752 -31.51 -31.77 5.23
C ASP A 752 -31.38 -32.00 3.70
N LEU A 753 -30.31 -32.68 3.27
CA LEU A 753 -30.02 -32.89 1.85
C LEU A 753 -31.09 -33.72 1.12
N GLU A 754 -31.76 -34.66 1.79
CA GLU A 754 -32.81 -35.48 1.19
C GLU A 754 -34.08 -34.64 0.95
N THR A 755 -34.42 -33.78 1.90
CA THR A 755 -35.53 -32.83 1.77
C THR A 755 -35.25 -31.77 0.69
N LEU A 756 -34.04 -31.19 0.67
CA LEU A 756 -33.60 -30.28 -0.41
C LEU A 756 -33.59 -30.96 -1.77
N ARG A 757 -33.23 -32.25 -1.83
CA ARG A 757 -33.30 -33.04 -3.07
C ARG A 757 -34.76 -33.18 -3.53
N SER A 758 -35.67 -33.46 -2.61
CA SER A 758 -37.11 -33.57 -2.89
C SER A 758 -37.69 -32.26 -3.42
N PHE A 759 -37.29 -31.12 -2.84
CA PHE A 759 -37.60 -29.79 -3.37
C PHE A 759 -37.12 -29.61 -4.80
N MET A 760 -35.83 -29.86 -5.05
CA MET A 760 -35.21 -29.63 -6.35
C MET A 760 -35.82 -30.52 -7.43
N ASP A 761 -36.07 -31.81 -7.14
CA ASP A 761 -36.70 -32.74 -8.08
C ASP A 761 -38.15 -32.32 -8.39
N ALA A 762 -38.90 -31.83 -7.40
CA ALA A 762 -40.25 -31.31 -7.61
C ALA A 762 -40.27 -30.00 -8.43
N TYR A 763 -39.32 -29.09 -8.18
CA TYR A 763 -39.17 -27.86 -8.96
C TYR A 763 -38.80 -28.18 -10.42
N ILE A 764 -37.86 -29.11 -10.65
CA ILE A 764 -37.49 -29.58 -11.98
C ILE A 764 -38.68 -30.27 -12.67
N LEU A 765 -39.48 -31.04 -11.93
CA LEU A 765 -40.69 -31.63 -12.48
C LEU A 765 -41.68 -30.56 -12.97
N GLY A 766 -41.82 -29.45 -12.23
CA GLY A 766 -42.68 -28.32 -12.59
C GLY A 766 -42.19 -27.51 -13.80
N ASP A 767 -40.93 -27.08 -13.81
CA ASP A 767 -40.42 -26.06 -14.77
C ASP A 767 -39.07 -26.42 -15.42
N GLY A 768 -38.52 -27.60 -15.12
CA GLY A 768 -37.27 -28.07 -15.69
C GLY A 768 -37.42 -28.61 -17.12
N HIS A 769 -36.49 -28.21 -17.98
CA HIS A 769 -36.30 -28.77 -19.31
C HIS A 769 -34.99 -29.57 -19.36
N ILE A 770 -35.07 -30.87 -19.66
CA ILE A 770 -33.90 -31.74 -19.78
C ILE A 770 -33.39 -31.65 -21.22
N VAL A 771 -32.12 -31.27 -21.39
CA VAL A 771 -31.47 -31.21 -22.70
C VAL A 771 -31.01 -32.62 -23.09
N GLU A 772 -31.63 -33.21 -24.11
CA GLU A 772 -31.40 -34.60 -24.54
C GLU A 772 -29.92 -34.92 -24.81
N GLU A 773 -29.19 -34.01 -25.46
CA GLU A 773 -27.79 -34.23 -25.84
C GLU A 773 -26.80 -34.27 -24.65
N SER A 774 -27.09 -33.54 -23.57
CA SER A 774 -26.13 -33.32 -22.48
C SER A 774 -26.60 -33.85 -21.12
N GLY A 775 -27.88 -34.23 -21.02
CA GLY A 775 -28.53 -34.58 -19.74
C GLY A 775 -28.56 -33.42 -18.74
N SER A 776 -28.28 -32.18 -19.18
CA SER A 776 -28.35 -30.99 -18.32
C SER A 776 -29.78 -30.53 -18.14
N VAL A 777 -30.09 -29.98 -16.97
CA VAL A 777 -31.42 -29.45 -16.66
C VAL A 777 -31.38 -27.92 -16.77
N GLN A 778 -32.26 -27.35 -17.57
CA GLN A 778 -32.44 -25.91 -17.69
C GLN A 778 -33.74 -25.49 -17.01
N ILE A 779 -33.66 -24.47 -16.17
CA ILE A 779 -34.78 -23.90 -15.43
C ILE A 779 -34.88 -22.41 -15.78
N THR A 780 -36.09 -21.87 -15.95
CA THR A 780 -36.30 -20.45 -16.27
C THR A 780 -37.25 -19.79 -15.30
N CYS A 781 -36.79 -18.78 -14.55
CA CYS A 781 -37.62 -18.05 -13.62
C CYS A 781 -37.50 -16.52 -13.79
N ALA A 782 -38.53 -15.77 -13.38
CA ALA A 782 -38.54 -14.31 -13.49
C ALA A 782 -37.77 -13.61 -12.36
N SER A 783 -37.81 -14.21 -11.16
CA SER A 783 -37.18 -13.70 -9.95
C SER A 783 -35.68 -13.99 -9.93
N LYS A 784 -34.83 -12.95 -9.84
CA LYS A 784 -33.38 -13.12 -9.62
C LYS A 784 -33.13 -13.90 -8.33
N GLY A 785 -33.87 -13.55 -7.27
CA GLY A 785 -33.70 -14.20 -5.98
C GLY A 785 -34.04 -15.69 -6.02
N MET A 786 -35.05 -16.10 -6.80
CA MET A 786 -35.33 -17.53 -7.02
C MET A 786 -34.15 -18.23 -7.71
N ALA A 787 -33.58 -17.60 -8.74
CA ALA A 787 -32.42 -18.16 -9.43
C ALA A 787 -31.19 -18.32 -8.50
N ASP A 788 -31.00 -17.36 -7.60
CA ASP A 788 -29.95 -17.37 -6.58
C ASP A 788 -30.18 -18.48 -5.55
N ASP A 789 -31.42 -18.65 -5.06
CA ASP A 789 -31.81 -19.70 -4.11
C ASP A 789 -31.61 -21.10 -4.74
N LEU A 790 -32.07 -21.30 -5.99
CA LEU A 790 -31.90 -22.56 -6.71
C LEU A 790 -30.41 -22.90 -6.95
N GLN A 791 -29.56 -21.89 -7.21
CA GLN A 791 -28.12 -22.08 -7.31
C GLN A 791 -27.51 -22.48 -5.97
N GLU A 792 -27.91 -21.87 -4.86
CA GLU A 792 -27.45 -22.28 -3.52
C GLU A 792 -27.87 -23.72 -3.19
N ILE A 793 -29.12 -24.12 -3.47
CA ILE A 793 -29.58 -25.50 -3.28
C ILE A 793 -28.76 -26.46 -4.16
N ALA A 794 -28.53 -26.11 -5.42
CA ALA A 794 -27.70 -26.93 -6.30
C ALA A 794 -26.30 -27.14 -5.71
N LEU A 795 -25.67 -26.08 -5.21
CA LEU A 795 -24.35 -26.17 -4.55
C LEU A 795 -24.38 -27.06 -3.29
N ARG A 796 -25.44 -26.97 -2.48
CA ARG A 796 -25.66 -27.84 -1.30
C ARG A 796 -25.77 -29.31 -1.69
N LEU A 797 -26.46 -29.59 -2.80
CA LEU A 797 -26.62 -30.94 -3.35
C LEU A 797 -25.37 -31.44 -4.11
N GLY A 798 -24.28 -30.67 -4.15
CA GLY A 798 -23.08 -30.99 -4.93
C GLY A 798 -23.31 -30.93 -6.44
N ILE A 799 -24.41 -30.30 -6.87
CA ILE A 799 -24.79 -30.12 -8.27
C ILE A 799 -24.15 -28.85 -8.78
N ARG A 800 -23.42 -29.00 -9.88
CA ARG A 800 -22.82 -27.87 -10.57
C ARG A 800 -23.91 -27.06 -11.26
N SER A 801 -23.82 -25.74 -11.14
CA SER A 801 -24.81 -24.84 -11.73
C SER A 801 -24.18 -23.59 -12.35
N SER A 802 -24.93 -22.92 -13.22
CA SER A 802 -24.66 -21.54 -13.63
C SER A 802 -25.95 -20.77 -13.79
N VAL A 803 -25.93 -19.48 -13.46
CA VAL A 803 -27.07 -18.57 -13.60
C VAL A 803 -26.73 -17.52 -14.65
N ARG A 804 -27.63 -17.28 -15.59
CA ARG A 804 -27.47 -16.24 -16.62
C ARG A 804 -28.78 -15.51 -16.85
N ARG A 805 -28.69 -14.22 -17.13
CA ARG A 805 -29.84 -13.43 -17.60
C ARG A 805 -30.10 -13.72 -19.08
N HIS A 806 -31.33 -14.08 -19.41
CA HIS A 806 -31.79 -14.32 -20.78
C HIS A 806 -33.03 -13.46 -21.07
N ARG A 807 -32.83 -12.31 -21.73
CA ARG A 807 -33.85 -11.27 -21.94
C ARG A 807 -34.39 -10.76 -20.59
N THR A 808 -35.67 -11.02 -20.30
CA THR A 808 -36.37 -10.62 -19.07
C THR A 808 -36.38 -11.70 -17.98
N TRP A 809 -35.81 -12.89 -18.24
CA TRP A 809 -35.84 -14.05 -17.34
C TRP A 809 -34.43 -14.47 -16.94
N TRP A 810 -34.32 -15.25 -15.87
CA TRP A 810 -33.10 -15.89 -15.42
C TRP A 810 -33.13 -17.36 -15.80
N ARG A 811 -32.05 -17.82 -16.44
CA ARG A 811 -31.85 -19.22 -16.77
C ARG A 811 -30.82 -19.81 -15.82
N ILE A 812 -31.19 -20.91 -15.16
CA ILE A 812 -30.32 -21.74 -14.36
C ILE A 812 -30.03 -23.00 -15.16
N THR A 813 -28.76 -23.36 -15.31
CA THR A 813 -28.36 -24.62 -15.95
C THR A 813 -27.68 -25.49 -14.91
N LEU A 814 -28.28 -26.63 -14.60
CA LEU A 814 -27.76 -27.68 -13.74
C LEU A 814 -27.05 -28.71 -14.62
N LEU A 815 -25.77 -28.97 -14.35
CA LEU A 815 -24.93 -29.85 -15.15
C LEU A 815 -24.77 -31.20 -14.43
N ASN A 816 -24.97 -32.30 -15.14
CA ASN A 816 -24.87 -33.66 -14.61
C ASN A 816 -23.42 -34.18 -14.73
N GLY A 817 -22.87 -34.82 -13.68
CA GLY A 817 -21.56 -35.51 -13.70
C GLY A 817 -20.31 -34.71 -13.25
N SER A 818 -19.18 -35.42 -13.12
CA SER A 818 -17.87 -34.89 -12.72
C SER A 818 -17.03 -34.47 -13.94
N PHE A 819 -17.26 -33.27 -14.47
CA PHE A 819 -16.37 -32.66 -15.44
C PHE A 819 -15.75 -31.39 -14.84
N SER A 820 -14.48 -31.51 -14.43
CA SER A 820 -13.65 -30.37 -14.05
C SER A 820 -13.63 -29.36 -15.19
N VAL A 821 -13.83 -28.07 -14.88
CA VAL A 821 -13.45 -27.04 -15.86
C VAL A 821 -11.95 -27.03 -15.93
N SER A 822 -11.40 -27.18 -17.12
CA SER A 822 -9.99 -26.97 -17.38
C SER A 822 -9.84 -25.61 -18.07
N VAL A 823 -9.30 -24.63 -17.36
CA VAL A 823 -8.96 -23.34 -17.95
C VAL A 823 -7.54 -23.44 -18.50
N HIS A 824 -7.39 -23.44 -19.83
CA HIS A 824 -6.08 -23.46 -20.47
C HIS A 824 -5.36 -22.13 -20.21
N LYS A 825 -4.03 -22.15 -20.09
CA LYS A 825 -3.21 -20.94 -19.87
C LYS A 825 -3.45 -19.82 -20.89
N ASP A 826 -3.81 -20.18 -22.12
CA ASP A 826 -4.11 -19.22 -23.19
C ASP A 826 -5.51 -18.60 -23.08
N SER A 827 -6.39 -19.16 -22.23
CA SER A 827 -7.72 -18.64 -21.96
C SER A 827 -7.74 -17.57 -20.86
N TRP A 828 -6.58 -17.07 -20.44
CA TRP A 828 -6.45 -16.07 -19.38
C TRP A 828 -5.97 -14.74 -19.97
N SER A 829 -6.73 -13.67 -19.81
CA SER A 829 -6.35 -12.32 -20.26
C SER A 829 -5.89 -11.45 -19.10
N GLU A 830 -5.08 -10.45 -19.42
CA GLU A 830 -4.76 -9.37 -18.50
C GLU A 830 -5.62 -8.16 -18.89
N ILE A 831 -6.37 -7.63 -17.93
CA ILE A 831 -7.33 -6.56 -18.14
C ILE A 831 -6.88 -5.35 -17.34
N ASN A 832 -6.86 -4.16 -17.95
CA ASN A 832 -6.73 -2.92 -17.21
C ASN A 832 -8.07 -2.65 -16.54
N TYR A 833 -8.09 -2.75 -15.22
CA TYR A 833 -9.28 -2.59 -14.40
C TYR A 833 -9.18 -1.29 -13.60
N SER A 834 -10.30 -0.57 -13.48
CA SER A 834 -10.47 0.57 -12.59
C SER A 834 -11.83 0.44 -11.91
N GLY A 835 -11.83 0.27 -10.59
CA GLY A 835 -13.03 -0.03 -9.82
C GLY A 835 -12.70 -0.36 -8.36
N LYS A 836 -13.61 -1.01 -7.63
CA LYS A 836 -13.32 -1.48 -6.26
C LYS A 836 -12.91 -2.95 -6.27
N VAL A 837 -11.95 -3.31 -5.43
CA VAL A 837 -11.61 -4.71 -5.17
C VAL A 837 -11.94 -5.08 -3.73
N TRP A 838 -12.28 -6.35 -3.51
CA TRP A 838 -12.70 -6.84 -2.19
C TRP A 838 -12.21 -8.27 -1.86
N CYS A 839 -12.01 -8.55 -0.56
CA CYS A 839 -11.74 -9.90 -0.05
C CYS A 839 -12.05 -10.02 1.46
N PRO A 840 -12.68 -11.11 1.91
CA PRO A 840 -12.87 -11.39 3.33
C PRO A 840 -11.66 -12.11 3.97
N ILE A 841 -11.49 -11.94 5.27
CA ILE A 841 -10.56 -12.73 6.09
C ILE A 841 -11.34 -13.82 6.83
N VAL A 842 -11.27 -15.06 6.36
CA VAL A 842 -11.94 -16.23 6.95
C VAL A 842 -10.94 -17.25 7.51
N SER A 843 -11.33 -18.03 8.53
CA SER A 843 -10.42 -18.90 9.29
C SER A 843 -9.64 -19.92 8.45
N THR A 844 -10.23 -20.43 7.37
CA THR A 844 -9.59 -21.45 6.53
C THR A 844 -8.71 -20.87 5.44
N GLY A 845 -8.77 -19.57 5.15
CA GLY A 845 -8.08 -19.07 3.97
C GLY A 845 -8.81 -19.35 2.65
N LEU A 846 -10.01 -19.96 2.64
CA LEU A 846 -10.78 -20.32 1.44
C LEU A 846 -12.28 -20.02 1.59
N PHE A 847 -12.90 -19.39 0.60
CA PHE A 847 -14.31 -19.03 0.61
C PHE A 847 -15.00 -19.26 -0.74
N MET A 848 -16.33 -19.28 -0.72
CA MET A 848 -17.18 -19.50 -1.90
C MET A 848 -17.60 -18.18 -2.55
N ALA A 849 -17.23 -17.98 -3.81
CA ALA A 849 -17.56 -16.80 -4.60
C ALA A 849 -18.20 -17.17 -5.95
N ARG A 850 -18.75 -16.19 -6.65
CA ARG A 850 -19.17 -16.33 -8.05
C ARG A 850 -18.94 -15.04 -8.82
N ARG A 851 -18.73 -15.18 -10.13
CA ARG A 851 -18.68 -14.07 -11.08
C ARG A 851 -19.49 -14.43 -12.32
N GLU A 852 -20.29 -13.49 -12.82
CA GLU A 852 -21.25 -13.73 -13.93
C GLU A 852 -22.16 -14.97 -13.68
N GLY A 853 -22.58 -15.18 -12.42
CA GLY A 853 -23.44 -16.30 -12.02
C GLY A 853 -22.77 -17.69 -12.06
N ARG A 854 -21.43 -17.75 -12.14
CA ARG A 854 -20.64 -19.00 -12.17
C ARG A 854 -19.87 -19.17 -10.84
N PRO A 855 -20.23 -20.15 -10.00
CA PRO A 855 -19.60 -20.32 -8.69
C PRO A 855 -18.20 -20.95 -8.74
N PHE A 856 -17.36 -20.61 -7.76
CA PHE A 856 -16.02 -21.17 -7.56
C PHE A 856 -15.53 -20.95 -6.12
N ILE A 857 -14.60 -21.80 -5.68
CA ILE A 857 -13.88 -21.65 -4.41
C ILE A 857 -12.54 -20.96 -4.68
N THR A 858 -12.19 -19.99 -3.86
CA THR A 858 -10.93 -19.22 -3.98
C THR A 858 -10.37 -18.87 -2.60
N GLY A 859 -9.13 -18.39 -2.52
CA GLY A 859 -8.47 -18.10 -1.25
C GLY A 859 -8.41 -16.63 -0.85
N ASN A 860 -8.22 -16.40 0.45
CA ASN A 860 -8.05 -15.09 1.08
C ASN A 860 -6.76 -14.40 0.63
N SER A 861 -6.68 -13.10 0.89
CA SER A 861 -5.50 -12.27 0.59
C SER A 861 -4.48 -12.17 1.74
N GLU A 862 -4.64 -12.90 2.84
CA GLU A 862 -3.68 -12.91 3.95
C GLU A 862 -2.83 -14.20 3.91
N ALA A 863 -1.60 -14.14 4.42
CA ALA A 863 -0.77 -15.29 4.75
C ALA A 863 -1.34 -16.07 5.97
N THR A 864 -2.57 -16.58 5.81
CA THR A 864 -3.18 -17.53 6.73
C THR A 864 -2.70 -18.93 6.37
N LEU A 865 -2.34 -19.72 7.40
CA LEU A 865 -1.90 -21.11 7.26
C LEU A 865 -2.91 -21.89 6.40
N SER A 866 -2.42 -22.69 5.45
CA SER A 866 -3.29 -23.50 4.58
C SER A 866 -4.23 -24.37 5.42
N PRO A 867 -5.54 -24.46 5.08
CA PRO A 867 -6.49 -25.25 5.86
C PRO A 867 -6.22 -26.75 5.78
N THR A 868 -5.56 -27.22 4.71
CA THR A 868 -5.04 -28.58 4.60
C THR A 868 -3.86 -28.89 5.54
N LYS A 869 -3.27 -27.83 6.14
CA LYS A 869 -2.20 -27.90 7.13
C LYS A 869 -2.65 -27.43 8.52
N ARG A 870 -3.96 -27.20 8.75
CA ARG A 870 -4.50 -26.86 10.08
C ARG A 870 -4.15 -27.98 11.07
N GLY A 871 -3.50 -27.62 12.18
CA GLY A 871 -2.95 -28.59 13.12
C GLY A 871 -1.61 -29.23 12.70
N LYS A 872 -1.16 -29.08 11.45
CA LYS A 872 0.14 -29.61 10.96
C LYS A 872 1.20 -28.53 10.76
N SER A 873 0.81 -27.26 10.89
CA SER A 873 1.67 -26.07 10.81
C SER A 873 1.26 -25.05 11.86
N PHE A 874 2.19 -24.21 12.29
CA PHE A 874 1.99 -23.14 13.27
C PHE A 874 2.76 -21.88 12.85
N ARG A 875 2.34 -20.72 13.36
CA ARG A 875 3.07 -19.44 13.24
C ARG A 875 3.94 -19.26 14.48
N TRP A 876 5.23 -19.01 14.29
CA TRP A 876 6.17 -18.71 15.37
C TRP A 876 6.55 -17.24 15.33
N VAL A 877 6.27 -16.50 16.39
CA VAL A 877 6.60 -15.08 16.54
C VAL A 877 7.65 -14.97 17.63
N GLU A 878 8.87 -14.59 17.29
CA GLU A 878 9.88 -14.26 18.30
C GLU A 878 9.98 -12.75 18.52
N SER A 879 9.97 -12.32 19.78
CA SER A 879 10.06 -10.90 20.11
C SER A 879 10.61 -10.65 21.50
N TYR A 880 10.67 -9.37 21.85
CA TYR A 880 10.54 -8.82 23.19
C TYR A 880 9.52 -7.66 23.08
N ALA A 881 9.21 -6.97 24.17
CA ALA A 881 8.23 -5.90 24.17
C ALA A 881 8.56 -4.79 23.14
N GLY A 882 7.52 -4.11 22.67
CA GLY A 882 7.63 -3.01 21.73
C GLY A 882 7.37 -1.65 22.40
N PHE A 883 7.23 -0.62 21.57
CA PHE A 883 6.66 0.65 21.98
C PHE A 883 5.13 0.59 21.87
N THR A 884 4.43 1.07 22.89
CA THR A 884 2.97 0.91 23.02
C THR A 884 2.19 1.52 21.84
N GLU A 885 2.67 2.64 21.27
CA GLU A 885 1.97 3.36 20.19
C GLU A 885 2.40 2.93 18.78
N GLU A 886 3.57 2.29 18.66
CA GLU A 886 4.16 1.93 17.37
C GLU A 886 3.95 0.45 17.02
N SER A 887 4.01 -0.45 18.02
CA SER A 887 4.07 -1.90 17.81
C SER A 887 2.69 -2.57 17.82
N LYS A 888 1.73 -2.05 17.05
CA LYS A 888 0.30 -2.43 17.09
C LYS A 888 0.04 -3.93 16.89
N LEU A 889 0.72 -4.57 15.94
CA LEU A 889 0.57 -6.01 15.65
C LEU A 889 1.09 -6.89 16.80
N LEU A 890 2.22 -6.52 17.40
CA LEU A 890 2.76 -7.25 18.55
C LEU A 890 1.89 -7.03 19.80
N TYR A 891 1.37 -5.80 19.96
CA TYR A 891 0.51 -5.47 21.08
C TYR A 891 -0.83 -6.22 21.03
N SER A 892 -1.42 -6.45 19.85
CA SER A 892 -2.62 -7.27 19.73
C SER A 892 -2.38 -8.74 20.08
N LEU A 893 -1.22 -9.30 19.71
CA LEU A 893 -0.82 -10.65 20.13
C LEU A 893 -0.55 -10.73 21.64
N TYR A 894 0.03 -9.68 22.22
CA TYR A 894 0.20 -9.57 23.67
C TYR A 894 -1.16 -9.50 24.39
N ASP A 895 -2.10 -8.70 23.90
CA ASP A 895 -3.43 -8.59 24.48
C ASP A 895 -4.17 -9.93 24.46
N LEU A 896 -4.19 -10.58 23.29
CA LEU A 896 -4.85 -11.88 23.10
C LEU A 896 -4.18 -13.02 23.88
N GLY A 897 -2.85 -13.03 23.92
CA GLY A 897 -2.07 -14.11 24.54
C GLY A 897 -1.86 -13.96 26.03
N VAL A 898 -1.56 -12.74 26.50
CA VAL A 898 -1.16 -12.46 27.90
C VAL A 898 -2.33 -11.90 28.71
N LYS A 899 -3.07 -10.90 28.19
CA LYS A 899 -4.17 -10.29 28.98
C LYS A 899 -5.43 -11.14 28.99
N GLN A 900 -5.74 -11.79 27.86
CA GLN A 900 -6.90 -12.66 27.72
C GLN A 900 -6.58 -14.14 27.96
N GLY A 901 -5.29 -14.49 28.06
CA GLY A 901 -4.84 -15.87 28.28
C GLY A 901 -4.70 -16.24 29.75
N GLU A 902 -4.70 -17.55 30.02
CA GLU A 902 -4.52 -18.12 31.36
C GLU A 902 -3.08 -18.58 31.57
N LEU A 903 -2.53 -18.39 32.78
CA LEU A 903 -1.19 -18.87 33.10
C LEU A 903 -1.18 -20.41 33.15
N LEU A 904 -0.34 -21.05 32.33
CA LEU A 904 -0.36 -22.49 32.12
C LEU A 904 0.30 -23.26 33.28
N TRP A 905 1.38 -22.73 33.86
CA TRP A 905 2.16 -23.39 34.92
C TRP A 905 2.38 -22.49 36.14
N PRO A 906 1.31 -22.13 36.89
CA PRO A 906 1.43 -21.26 38.06
C PRO A 906 2.32 -21.83 39.17
N ASP A 907 2.33 -23.15 39.33
CA ASP A 907 3.04 -23.83 40.43
C ASP A 907 4.46 -24.29 40.06
N ARG A 908 4.85 -24.16 38.77
CA ARG A 908 6.15 -24.64 38.29
C ARG A 908 7.19 -23.54 38.39
N LEU A 909 8.03 -23.65 39.40
CA LEU A 909 9.09 -22.67 39.67
C LEU A 909 10.33 -22.97 38.82
N TYR A 910 10.90 -21.91 38.26
CA TYR A 910 12.16 -21.94 37.53
C TYR A 910 13.16 -21.01 38.19
N GLU A 911 14.41 -21.47 38.25
CA GLU A 911 15.53 -20.65 38.70
C GLU A 911 15.57 -19.33 37.92
N VAL A 912 15.81 -18.25 38.65
CA VAL A 912 16.13 -16.93 38.11
C VAL A 912 17.57 -16.64 38.48
N THR A 913 18.30 -15.94 37.63
CA THR A 913 19.75 -15.75 37.81
C THR A 913 20.06 -15.15 39.18
N GLU A 914 19.16 -14.33 39.71
CA GLU A 914 19.22 -13.83 41.08
C GLU A 914 17.83 -13.58 41.66
N GLY A 915 17.47 -14.32 42.70
CA GLY A 915 16.16 -14.24 43.36
C GLY A 915 15.66 -15.61 43.78
N THR A 916 14.47 -15.67 44.38
CA THR A 916 13.79 -16.94 44.61
C THR A 916 13.20 -17.46 43.29
N PRO A 917 13.24 -18.78 43.03
CA PRO A 917 12.58 -19.37 41.86
C PRO A 917 11.15 -18.87 41.69
N THR A 918 10.79 -18.46 40.48
CA THR A 918 9.47 -17.88 40.16
C THR A 918 8.74 -18.71 39.11
N PRO A 919 7.39 -18.67 39.10
CA PRO A 919 6.61 -19.24 38.01
C PRO A 919 7.01 -18.63 36.66
N LEU A 920 6.84 -19.41 35.59
CA LEU A 920 7.10 -18.93 34.25
C LEU A 920 5.87 -18.19 33.69
N GLU A 921 6.08 -17.02 33.11
CA GLU A 921 5.07 -16.21 32.42
C GLU A 921 4.70 -16.86 31.06
N LEU A 922 4.10 -18.05 31.13
CA LEU A 922 3.66 -18.85 30.01
C LEU A 922 2.13 -18.91 30.03
N TYR A 923 1.52 -18.30 29.04
CA TYR A 923 0.07 -18.16 28.92
C TYR A 923 -0.47 -19.04 27.80
N VAL A 924 -1.69 -19.55 27.98
CA VAL A 924 -2.46 -20.24 26.96
C VAL A 924 -3.78 -19.53 26.71
N ASN A 925 -4.08 -19.28 25.45
CA ASN A 925 -5.42 -18.90 25.01
C ASN A 925 -5.96 -20.04 24.13
N ARG A 926 -6.87 -20.84 24.70
CA ARG A 926 -7.38 -22.05 24.04
C ARG A 926 -8.30 -21.73 22.87
N GLU A 927 -9.08 -20.65 22.97
CA GLU A 927 -9.98 -20.19 21.90
C GLU A 927 -9.19 -19.71 20.67
N ALA A 928 -8.10 -18.97 20.91
CA ALA A 928 -7.18 -18.53 19.86
C ALA A 928 -6.22 -19.64 19.36
N GLY A 929 -6.17 -20.79 20.05
CA GLY A 929 -5.18 -21.84 19.79
C GLY A 929 -3.75 -21.31 19.90
N MET A 930 -3.47 -20.52 20.94
CA MET A 930 -2.26 -19.73 21.10
C MET A 930 -1.51 -20.09 22.39
N LEU A 931 -0.19 -20.24 22.28
CA LEU A 931 0.73 -20.31 23.40
C LEU A 931 1.61 -19.06 23.40
N CYS A 932 1.72 -18.38 24.54
CA CYS A 932 2.46 -17.12 24.66
C CYS A 932 3.44 -17.20 25.83
N LEU A 933 4.73 -17.30 25.54
CA LEU A 933 5.78 -17.03 26.51
C LEU A 933 6.02 -15.52 26.53
N TRP A 934 5.89 -14.89 27.70
CA TRP A 934 6.19 -13.48 27.92
C TRP A 934 7.12 -13.31 29.13
N ASN A 935 8.33 -13.84 29.01
CA ASN A 935 9.28 -13.87 30.13
C ASN A 935 9.85 -12.48 30.42
N THR A 936 9.72 -12.00 31.66
CA THR A 936 10.26 -10.73 32.16
C THR A 936 11.47 -10.92 33.08
N GLN A 937 11.80 -12.17 33.42
CA GLN A 937 12.82 -12.53 34.42
C GLN A 937 14.11 -13.07 33.80
N PRO A 938 15.30 -12.74 34.36
CA PRO A 938 16.56 -13.33 33.94
C PRO A 938 16.65 -14.80 34.37
N ARG A 939 16.78 -15.70 33.41
CA ARG A 939 16.75 -17.17 33.64
C ARG A 939 17.92 -17.90 33.01
N CYS A 940 18.79 -17.22 32.25
CA CYS A 940 19.99 -17.82 31.69
C CYS A 940 21.21 -17.55 32.59
N PRO A 941 22.10 -18.53 32.81
CA PRO A 941 23.25 -18.40 33.71
C PRO A 941 24.21 -17.23 33.40
N TRP A 942 24.26 -16.80 32.14
CA TRP A 942 25.08 -15.66 31.69
C TRP A 942 24.40 -14.29 31.85
N GLN A 943 23.14 -14.23 32.28
CA GLN A 943 22.40 -13.00 32.56
C GLN A 943 22.62 -12.54 34.02
N THR A 944 23.87 -12.29 34.38
CA THR A 944 24.28 -11.98 35.76
C THR A 944 23.92 -10.54 36.18
N LYS A 945 24.00 -10.23 37.49
CA LYS A 945 23.85 -8.86 37.99
C LYS A 945 24.84 -7.91 37.34
N ASP A 946 26.08 -8.34 37.21
CA ASP A 946 27.15 -7.55 36.62
C ASP A 946 26.86 -7.29 35.13
N TYR A 947 26.39 -8.31 34.39
CA TYR A 947 25.92 -8.14 33.01
C TYR A 947 24.82 -7.08 32.89
N TYR A 948 23.78 -7.12 33.74
CA TYR A 948 22.72 -6.11 33.69
C TYR A 948 23.17 -4.74 34.18
N ARG A 949 24.11 -4.65 35.15
CA ARG A 949 24.72 -3.38 35.54
C ARG A 949 25.55 -2.78 34.40
N GLU A 950 26.22 -3.61 33.61
CA GLU A 950 26.95 -3.19 32.41
C GLU A 950 25.99 -2.73 31.31
N GLU A 951 24.96 -3.51 30.98
CA GLU A 951 23.97 -3.14 29.95
C GLU A 951 23.15 -1.91 30.36
N ALA A 952 22.82 -1.74 31.65
CA ALA A 952 22.10 -0.56 32.15
C ALA A 952 22.95 0.73 32.10
N LYS A 953 24.28 0.63 32.03
CA LYS A 953 25.15 1.79 31.76
C LYS A 953 25.17 2.17 30.29
N ILE A 954 24.86 1.22 29.41
CA ILE A 954 24.96 1.38 27.95
C ILE A 954 23.60 1.79 27.34
N LEU A 955 22.51 1.22 27.82
CA LEU A 955 21.17 1.38 27.24
C LEU A 955 20.36 2.49 27.94
N LEU A 956 19.48 3.16 27.19
CA LEU A 956 18.49 4.07 27.77
C LEU A 956 17.53 3.31 28.70
N PRO A 957 16.96 3.96 29.73
CA PRO A 957 16.00 3.31 30.63
C PRO A 957 14.84 2.63 29.89
N ALA A 958 14.21 3.31 28.92
CA ALA A 958 13.14 2.73 28.12
C ALA A 958 13.60 1.53 27.28
N GLU A 959 14.77 1.61 26.65
CA GLU A 959 15.34 0.50 25.87
C GLU A 959 15.71 -0.69 26.75
N PHE A 960 16.25 -0.43 27.93
CA PHE A 960 16.58 -1.45 28.92
C PHE A 960 15.31 -2.15 29.41
N GLN A 961 14.26 -1.42 29.76
CA GLN A 961 12.98 -2.01 30.16
C GLN A 961 12.40 -2.89 29.05
N ARG A 962 12.44 -2.39 27.81
CA ARG A 962 11.94 -3.12 26.65
C ARG A 962 12.74 -4.39 26.36
N MET A 963 14.06 -4.29 26.26
CA MET A 963 14.95 -5.39 25.84
C MET A 963 15.26 -6.36 26.98
N HIS A 964 15.52 -5.85 28.18
CA HIS A 964 16.07 -6.61 29.31
C HIS A 964 15.03 -6.94 30.37
N ARG A 965 13.88 -6.25 30.38
CA ARG A 965 12.74 -6.58 31.26
C ARG A 965 11.49 -7.03 30.50
N ASN A 966 11.50 -6.99 29.17
CA ASN A 966 10.37 -7.39 28.32
C ASN A 966 9.07 -6.61 28.64
N GLN A 967 9.21 -5.33 28.97
CA GLN A 967 8.13 -4.44 29.36
C GLN A 967 7.79 -3.44 28.26
N TRP A 968 6.51 -3.11 28.14
CA TRP A 968 6.02 -2.08 27.23
C TRP A 968 6.47 -0.69 27.71
N VAL A 969 6.95 0.14 26.79
CA VAL A 969 7.45 1.50 27.07
C VAL A 969 6.92 2.51 26.05
N THR A 970 6.91 3.78 26.42
CA THR A 970 6.71 4.94 25.52
C THR A 970 8.09 5.44 25.05
N SER A 971 8.20 6.07 23.88
CA SER A 971 9.49 6.58 23.40
C SER A 971 9.96 7.79 24.22
N GLU A 972 11.27 7.87 24.49
CA GLU A 972 11.95 9.02 25.12
C GLU A 972 13.11 9.46 24.20
N ASP A 973 13.26 10.77 23.94
CA ASP A 973 14.12 11.33 22.90
C ASP A 973 15.56 11.71 23.32
N THR A 974 16.49 11.54 22.37
CA THR A 974 17.85 12.15 22.15
C THR A 974 19.11 11.42 22.68
N PHE A 975 19.99 11.00 21.74
CA PHE A 975 21.22 10.23 22.02
C PHE A 975 22.49 11.09 22.31
N VAL A 976 22.67 12.22 21.62
CA VAL A 976 23.78 13.17 21.80
C VAL A 976 23.21 14.59 21.91
N PRO A 977 23.43 15.30 23.03
CA PRO A 977 23.12 16.73 23.11
C PRO A 977 23.96 17.51 22.08
N MET A 978 23.31 18.36 21.28
CA MET A 978 23.99 19.11 20.22
C MET A 978 25.15 19.99 20.76
N GLU A 979 25.03 20.41 22.01
CA GLU A 979 26.03 21.16 22.78
C GLU A 979 27.41 20.49 22.81
N TRP A 980 27.46 19.16 22.81
CA TRP A 980 28.72 18.39 22.80
C TRP A 980 29.34 18.28 21.41
N PHE A 981 28.50 18.20 20.38
CA PHE A 981 28.96 18.23 18.99
C PHE A 981 29.55 19.60 18.64
N ASP A 982 28.89 20.68 19.07
CA ASP A 982 29.37 22.05 18.85
C ASP A 982 30.70 22.34 19.57
N ALA A 983 30.94 21.72 20.72
CA ALA A 983 32.21 21.85 21.46
C ALA A 983 33.42 21.27 20.68
N CYS A 984 33.21 20.28 19.80
CA CYS A 984 34.27 19.69 18.98
C CYS A 984 34.78 20.60 17.85
N PHE A 985 34.09 21.71 17.53
CA PHE A 985 34.42 22.64 16.44
C PHE A 985 35.06 23.96 16.89
N ARG A 986 35.43 24.12 18.17
CA ARG A 986 36.04 25.37 18.67
C ARG A 986 37.40 25.65 18.02
N ARG A 987 37.66 26.94 17.74
CA ARG A 987 38.85 27.41 17.00
C ARG A 987 40.13 27.37 17.88
N PRO A 988 41.33 27.27 17.28
CA PRO A 988 42.62 27.29 18.00
C PRO A 988 42.89 28.55 18.82
N GLU A 989 42.14 29.62 18.57
CA GLU A 989 42.32 30.96 19.14
C GLU A 989 41.86 31.07 20.62
N GLU A 990 41.21 30.03 21.15
CA GLU A 990 40.70 29.98 22.54
C GLU A 990 41.56 29.10 23.47
N TRP A 991 42.72 28.61 23.01
CA TRP A 991 43.50 27.62 23.74
C TRP A 991 44.58 28.25 24.63
N PRO A 992 44.86 27.68 25.82
CA PRO A 992 45.99 28.11 26.64
C PRO A 992 47.32 27.91 25.91
N GLU A 993 48.28 28.82 26.10
CA GLU A 993 49.63 28.65 25.57
C GLU A 993 50.28 27.38 26.17
N VAL A 994 50.54 26.38 25.32
CA VAL A 994 51.20 25.13 25.70
C VAL A 994 52.46 24.91 24.88
N ASP A 995 53.53 24.42 25.52
CA ASP A 995 54.71 23.94 24.81
C ASP A 995 54.39 22.59 24.15
N VAL A 996 53.98 22.66 22.88
CA VAL A 996 53.57 21.53 22.04
C VAL A 996 54.64 20.43 21.89
N LYS A 997 55.91 20.74 22.14
CA LYS A 997 57.01 19.76 22.11
C LYS A 997 57.21 19.03 23.44
N ARG A 998 56.57 19.47 24.51
CA ARG A 998 56.61 18.82 25.82
C ARG A 998 55.26 18.26 26.25
N HIS A 999 54.14 18.84 25.80
CA HIS A 999 52.80 18.42 26.20
C HIS A 999 52.39 17.08 25.55
N PRO A 1000 52.08 16.02 26.33
CA PRO A 1000 51.73 14.71 25.78
C PRO A 1000 50.44 14.72 24.95
N MET A 1001 50.51 14.21 23.72
CA MET A 1001 49.36 14.11 22.81
C MET A 1001 49.14 12.68 22.31
N VAL A 1002 47.87 12.34 22.03
CA VAL A 1002 47.46 11.03 21.53
C VAL A 1002 46.77 11.19 20.19
N ILE A 1003 47.16 10.39 19.21
CA ILE A 1003 46.47 10.29 17.92
C ILE A 1003 45.47 9.13 17.99
N ALA A 1004 44.24 9.32 17.52
CA ALA A 1004 43.27 8.26 17.26
C ALA A 1004 43.01 8.18 15.75
N LEU A 1005 43.07 6.97 15.20
CA LEU A 1005 42.89 6.69 13.77
C LEU A 1005 41.73 5.72 13.58
N ASP A 1006 40.84 6.05 12.66
CA ASP A 1006 39.78 5.15 12.22
C ASP A 1006 39.70 5.21 10.70
N ALA A 1007 39.70 4.06 10.02
CA ALA A 1007 39.71 4.08 8.56
C ALA A 1007 39.27 2.77 7.92
N ALA A 1008 38.85 2.91 6.66
CA ALA A 1008 38.79 1.83 5.71
C ALA A 1008 39.84 1.96 4.57
N VAL A 1009 40.33 0.85 4.04
CA VAL A 1009 41.25 0.79 2.88
C VAL A 1009 40.54 1.05 1.55
N SER A 1010 39.22 0.92 1.49
CA SER A 1010 38.44 1.24 0.29
C SER A 1010 36.98 1.59 0.58
N ASN A 1011 36.43 2.53 -0.19
CA ASN A 1011 35.02 2.98 -0.21
C ASN A 1011 34.50 3.64 1.07
N ASP A 1012 35.36 3.90 2.05
CA ASP A 1012 35.03 4.58 3.30
C ASP A 1012 36.20 5.48 3.74
N ASN A 1013 35.94 6.45 4.62
CA ASN A 1013 36.85 7.53 4.96
C ASN A 1013 37.99 7.07 5.88
N PHE A 1014 39.04 7.87 5.94
CA PHE A 1014 40.08 7.77 6.96
C PHE A 1014 39.97 8.99 7.87
N GLY A 1015 39.65 8.81 9.15
CA GLY A 1015 39.68 9.82 10.19
C GLY A 1015 40.97 9.77 11.02
N LEU A 1016 41.50 10.95 11.34
CA LEU A 1016 42.57 11.18 12.30
C LEU A 1016 42.14 12.26 13.28
N LEU A 1017 42.25 11.97 14.57
CA LEU A 1017 42.06 12.90 15.68
C LEU A 1017 43.35 12.96 16.50
N VAL A 1018 43.75 14.14 16.96
CA VAL A 1018 44.79 14.34 17.96
C VAL A 1018 44.11 14.96 19.17
N GLY A 1019 44.22 14.30 20.32
CA GLY A 1019 43.70 14.77 21.59
C GLY A 1019 44.80 14.86 22.65
N CYS A 1020 44.60 15.72 23.63
CA CYS A 1020 45.48 15.84 24.79
C CYS A 1020 44.65 16.21 26.03
N ARG A 1021 45.25 16.14 27.23
CA ARG A 1021 44.59 16.68 28.42
C ARG A 1021 44.61 18.20 28.39
N HIS A 1022 43.54 18.82 28.89
CA HIS A 1022 43.49 20.26 29.00
C HIS A 1022 44.56 20.75 30.00
N PRO A 1023 45.40 21.74 29.64
CA PRO A 1023 46.55 22.14 30.44
C PRO A 1023 46.19 22.84 31.76
N GLN A 1024 44.96 23.34 31.89
CA GLN A 1024 44.45 23.98 33.12
C GLN A 1024 43.42 23.12 33.86
N PHE A 1025 42.83 22.12 33.20
CA PHE A 1025 41.77 21.27 33.74
C PHE A 1025 42.19 19.81 33.53
N GLU A 1026 42.96 19.26 34.46
CA GLU A 1026 43.66 17.97 34.26
C GLU A 1026 42.74 16.77 33.98
N ASN A 1027 41.44 16.88 34.30
CA ASN A 1027 40.42 15.86 34.04
C ASN A 1027 39.72 16.01 32.68
N ASP A 1028 39.94 17.12 31.97
CA ASP A 1028 39.27 17.41 30.71
C ASP A 1028 40.15 17.01 29.52
N VAL A 1029 39.51 16.60 28.42
CA VAL A 1029 40.17 16.24 27.17
C VAL A 1029 39.94 17.37 26.16
N MET A 1030 41.02 17.77 25.50
CA MET A 1030 41.03 18.80 24.46
C MET A 1030 41.40 18.17 23.11
N VAL A 1031 40.60 18.45 22.08
CA VAL A 1031 40.91 18.08 20.69
C VAL A 1031 41.88 19.09 20.10
N TRP A 1032 43.08 18.64 19.74
CA TRP A 1032 44.17 19.47 19.21
C TRP A 1032 44.16 19.55 17.68
N TYR A 1033 43.78 18.47 17.00
CA TYR A 1033 43.74 18.42 15.54
C TYR A 1033 42.78 17.34 15.08
N ALA A 1034 42.03 17.59 14.01
CA ALA A 1034 41.19 16.58 13.37
C ALA A 1034 41.30 16.74 11.86
N LYS A 1035 41.53 15.63 11.15
CA LYS A 1035 41.46 15.60 9.68
C LYS A 1035 40.86 14.29 9.23
N ALA A 1036 40.00 14.37 8.21
CA ALA A 1036 39.48 13.21 7.52
C ALA A 1036 39.89 13.24 6.04
N TRP A 1037 40.27 12.09 5.50
CA TRP A 1037 40.52 11.88 4.07
C TRP A 1037 39.39 11.03 3.49
N LYS A 1038 38.89 11.43 2.32
CA LYS A 1038 37.82 10.72 1.61
C LYS A 1038 38.40 9.95 0.44
N PRO A 1039 37.93 8.72 0.14
CA PRO A 1039 38.37 7.99 -1.03
C PRO A 1039 37.97 8.74 -2.31
N GLY A 1040 38.88 8.74 -3.31
CA GLY A 1040 38.61 9.33 -4.62
C GLY A 1040 37.64 8.48 -5.46
N ALA A 1041 37.42 8.86 -6.73
CA ALA A 1041 36.49 8.16 -7.63
C ALA A 1041 36.80 6.66 -7.88
N SER A 1042 38.02 6.21 -7.59
CA SER A 1042 38.42 4.81 -7.65
C SER A 1042 38.01 3.99 -6.41
N GLY A 1043 37.54 4.66 -5.36
CA GLY A 1043 37.20 4.03 -4.09
C GLY A 1043 38.41 3.71 -3.20
N VAL A 1044 39.62 4.19 -3.51
CA VAL A 1044 40.85 3.90 -2.73
C VAL A 1044 41.42 5.21 -2.15
N ILE A 1045 41.89 5.17 -0.90
CA ILE A 1045 42.58 6.29 -0.25
C ILE A 1045 44.08 6.22 -0.57
N ASP A 1046 44.66 7.34 -0.98
CA ASP A 1046 46.11 7.48 -1.10
C ASP A 1046 46.71 7.84 0.28
N PHE A 1047 47.39 6.87 0.89
CA PHE A 1047 47.96 6.99 2.22
C PHE A 1047 49.14 7.98 2.27
N LEU A 1048 49.84 8.21 1.16
CA LEU A 1048 51.02 9.07 1.12
C LEU A 1048 50.69 10.49 0.67
N GLY A 1049 49.82 10.64 -0.32
CA GLY A 1049 49.48 11.94 -0.93
C GLY A 1049 50.71 12.73 -1.40
N THR A 1050 50.56 14.05 -1.53
CA THR A 1050 51.62 14.97 -1.96
C THR A 1050 52.20 15.75 -0.77
N GLU A 1051 53.21 16.61 -0.99
CA GLU A 1051 53.71 17.50 0.08
C GLU A 1051 52.71 18.61 0.46
N GLU A 1052 51.92 19.06 -0.52
CA GLU A 1052 50.92 20.13 -0.36
C GLU A 1052 49.59 19.62 0.21
N ASP A 1053 49.20 18.38 -0.12
CA ASP A 1053 48.08 17.66 0.53
C ASP A 1053 48.54 16.26 0.96
N PRO A 1054 49.14 16.15 2.16
CA PRO A 1054 49.65 14.90 2.66
C PRO A 1054 48.50 13.91 2.93
N GLY A 1055 48.68 12.69 2.46
CA GLY A 1055 47.82 11.56 2.78
C GLY A 1055 47.91 11.17 4.27
N PRO A 1056 47.01 10.30 4.75
CA PRO A 1056 46.91 9.93 6.16
C PRO A 1056 48.24 9.51 6.81
N GLU A 1057 49.01 8.63 6.16
CA GLU A 1057 50.29 8.15 6.68
C GLU A 1057 51.34 9.27 6.73
N ARG A 1058 51.42 10.10 5.70
CA ARG A 1058 52.35 11.24 5.66
C ARG A 1058 52.00 12.29 6.72
N MET A 1059 50.71 12.52 6.98
CA MET A 1059 50.25 13.45 8.00
C MET A 1059 50.58 12.95 9.41
N VAL A 1060 50.33 11.67 9.72
CA VAL A 1060 50.72 11.08 11.01
C VAL A 1060 52.21 11.30 11.27
N ARG A 1061 53.06 11.05 10.27
CA ARG A 1061 54.52 11.23 10.38
C ARG A 1061 54.91 12.69 10.62
N LYS A 1062 54.23 13.62 9.96
CA LYS A 1062 54.42 15.07 10.19
C LYS A 1062 54.05 15.45 11.62
N LEU A 1063 52.89 15.00 12.10
CA LEU A 1063 52.42 15.31 13.46
C LEU A 1063 53.35 14.75 14.54
N VAL A 1064 53.88 13.53 14.35
CA VAL A 1064 54.86 12.94 15.27
C VAL A 1064 56.18 13.73 15.30
N LYS A 1065 56.57 14.36 14.20
CA LYS A 1065 57.77 15.22 14.15
C LYS A 1065 57.54 16.58 14.83
N ASP A 1066 56.35 17.13 14.65
CA ASP A 1066 56.02 18.49 15.05
C ASP A 1066 55.53 18.58 16.53
N TYR A 1067 54.97 17.49 17.07
CA TYR A 1067 54.34 17.43 18.40
C TYR A 1067 54.86 16.26 19.25
N ASN A 1068 54.73 16.36 20.59
CA ASN A 1068 55.04 15.25 21.51
C ASN A 1068 53.93 14.17 21.52
N ILE A 1069 53.88 13.37 20.46
CA ILE A 1069 52.92 12.27 20.32
C ILE A 1069 53.38 11.06 21.15
N VAL A 1070 52.70 10.81 22.26
CA VAL A 1070 53.03 9.69 23.17
C VAL A 1070 52.33 8.39 22.80
N GLN A 1071 51.20 8.45 22.07
CA GLN A 1071 50.46 7.26 21.67
C GLN A 1071 49.71 7.48 20.34
N ILE A 1072 49.63 6.44 19.51
CA ILE A 1072 48.73 6.35 18.35
C ILE A 1072 47.79 5.16 18.56
N ALA A 1073 46.52 5.43 18.82
CA ALA A 1073 45.42 4.48 18.89
C ALA A 1073 44.78 4.26 17.52
N TYR A 1074 44.45 3.03 17.15
CA TYR A 1074 43.85 2.74 15.83
C TYR A 1074 42.96 1.49 15.81
N ASP A 1075 41.95 1.45 14.93
CA ASP A 1075 41.20 0.21 14.65
C ASP A 1075 42.03 -0.75 13.77
N PRO A 1076 42.37 -1.96 14.25
CA PRO A 1076 43.19 -2.90 13.50
C PRO A 1076 42.53 -3.55 12.29
N TYR A 1077 41.20 -3.43 12.07
CA TYR A 1077 40.52 -4.14 10.98
C TYR A 1077 41.12 -3.84 9.59
N GLN A 1078 41.52 -2.60 9.32
CA GLN A 1078 42.06 -2.19 8.01
C GLN A 1078 43.36 -1.36 8.07
N LEU A 1079 43.79 -0.92 9.25
CA LEU A 1079 45.01 -0.12 9.44
C LEU A 1079 46.21 -0.90 10.00
N HIS A 1080 46.06 -2.22 10.18
CA HIS A 1080 47.08 -3.05 10.82
C HIS A 1080 48.46 -2.97 10.15
N ASP A 1081 48.53 -3.03 8.82
CA ASP A 1081 49.82 -3.00 8.11
C ASP A 1081 50.55 -1.66 8.29
N MET A 1082 49.85 -0.54 8.10
CA MET A 1082 50.40 0.81 8.30
C MET A 1082 50.91 0.99 9.74
N ALA A 1083 50.09 0.60 10.72
CA ALA A 1083 50.45 0.69 12.13
C ALA A 1083 51.68 -0.16 12.49
N MET A 1084 51.82 -1.35 11.90
CA MET A 1084 52.98 -2.21 12.13
C MET A 1084 54.26 -1.68 11.49
N ARG A 1085 54.19 -1.04 10.31
CA ARG A 1085 55.34 -0.35 9.70
C ARG A 1085 55.84 0.78 10.59
N MET A 1086 54.92 1.65 11.03
CA MET A 1086 55.21 2.75 11.97
C MET A 1086 55.83 2.26 13.29
N LYS A 1087 55.33 1.15 13.83
CA LYS A 1087 55.86 0.54 15.05
C LYS A 1087 57.31 0.06 14.89
N ARG A 1088 57.66 -0.56 13.76
CA ARG A 1088 59.04 -1.02 13.49
C ARG A 1088 60.03 0.13 13.34
N GLU A 1089 59.56 1.25 12.81
CA GLU A 1089 60.35 2.47 12.64
C GLU A 1089 60.49 3.28 13.94
N GLY A 1090 59.77 2.91 15.00
CA GLY A 1090 59.88 3.51 16.32
C GLY A 1090 59.32 4.93 16.42
N ILE A 1091 58.36 5.31 15.57
CA ILE A 1091 57.90 6.70 15.50
C ILE A 1091 57.08 7.15 16.73
N ALA A 1092 56.29 6.26 17.34
CA ALA A 1092 55.52 6.50 18.57
C ALA A 1092 55.05 5.16 19.16
N TRP A 1093 54.50 5.17 20.38
CA TRP A 1093 53.85 3.98 20.93
C TRP A 1093 52.50 3.71 20.24
N ILE A 1094 52.40 2.59 19.51
CA ILE A 1094 51.20 2.22 18.75
C ILE A 1094 50.32 1.27 19.57
N LYS A 1095 49.05 1.63 19.81
CA LYS A 1095 48.06 0.86 20.57
C LYS A 1095 46.87 0.47 19.67
N PRO A 1096 46.57 -0.82 19.46
CA PRO A 1096 45.33 -1.21 18.80
C PRO A 1096 44.13 -0.91 19.71
N PHE A 1097 43.08 -0.29 19.17
CA PHE A 1097 41.81 0.03 19.82
C PHE A 1097 40.71 -0.77 19.13
N ASN A 1098 40.29 -1.88 19.75
CA ASN A 1098 39.37 -2.82 19.13
C ASN A 1098 37.90 -2.40 19.34
N GLN A 1099 37.02 -2.75 18.39
CA GLN A 1099 35.56 -2.52 18.49
C GLN A 1099 34.82 -3.34 19.59
N GLY A 1100 35.57 -3.87 20.56
CA GLY A 1100 35.04 -4.61 21.70
C GLY A 1100 34.81 -3.72 22.92
N ASN A 1101 35.24 -4.20 24.08
CA ASN A 1101 35.01 -3.54 25.37
C ASN A 1101 35.53 -2.09 25.42
N ASP A 1102 36.68 -1.80 24.81
CA ASP A 1102 37.29 -0.46 24.84
C ASP A 1102 36.40 0.59 24.17
N ARG A 1103 35.70 0.23 23.08
CA ARG A 1103 34.74 1.11 22.40
C ARG A 1103 33.49 1.34 23.25
N LEU A 1104 32.96 0.28 23.88
CA LEU A 1104 31.79 0.38 24.76
C LEU A 1104 32.07 1.24 26.00
N ILE A 1105 33.27 1.12 26.57
CA ILE A 1105 33.71 1.99 27.68
C ILE A 1105 33.78 3.45 27.21
N ALA A 1106 34.36 3.73 26.04
CA ALA A 1106 34.42 5.07 25.48
C ALA A 1106 33.03 5.67 25.20
N ASP A 1107 32.12 4.88 24.61
CA ASP A 1107 30.75 5.34 24.32
C ASP A 1107 29.94 5.58 25.61
N SER A 1108 30.21 4.83 26.69
CA SER A 1108 29.59 5.07 28.00
C SER A 1108 30.11 6.31 28.73
N GLN A 1109 31.30 6.80 28.37
CA GLN A 1109 31.91 8.01 28.95
C GLN A 1109 31.52 9.28 28.19
N LEU A 1110 30.90 9.14 27.00
CA LEU A 1110 30.28 10.22 26.24
C LEU A 1110 28.88 10.56 26.80
N ARG A 1111 28.56 10.26 28.06
CA ARG A 1111 27.30 10.63 28.74
C ARG A 1111 27.50 11.02 30.19
#